data_AF-A0A6A4T791-F1
#
_entry.id   AF-A0A6A4T791-F1
#
_cell.length_a   1.000
_cell.length_b   1.000
_cell.length_c   1.000
_cell.angle_alpha   90.00
_cell.angle_beta   90.00
_cell.angle_gamma   90.00
#
_symmetry.space_group_name_H-M   'P 1'
#
loop_
_entity.id
_entity.type
_entity.pdbx_description
1 polymer ?
#
loop_
_entity_poly.entity_id
_entity_poly.type
_entity_poly.pdbx_seq_one_letter_code
_entity_poly.pdbx_strand_id
1 'polypeptide(L)'
;MKPPRQQSLHTPSIELLELIGVVRENGSEQTSFPPVHTPLSYDYVLVAKTMEKQERAAFKKQTEYIEELKKKNMRITKIIDDDLVFYGIQAPKEVFEKYRYLLKVSDACNWSSDQNVPLSTRIRIVHFILNHTPIHSGEGLRDLMKMKVFETRFCLHEKKKQKELKENWARWSACLQGQPITAVRNYFGEKVALYYLWLGWYTFLLIPPALIGVIVFLYGLAFFNTSPLIKEVCEADTIMCPLCDKRCKVWQLSETCTYAKVSLLFDNNGTVLFAMFMAVWATLFLEFWKRHRASYVCEWKVSDWCEEEEELILEIVNDVNCEPKKYKHSYLRSTLVLICVTVMILVIIGLTHALVVFRVIAAVLLAEGSWEFLSTHSNSGAMMLGAVLHYLIITVMTRINRIVAMKLCEIEKTRSFAATEKSFTVKMFTFQFFTYFSSLFYVAFFLGRINGHPGGYVRIAGKWRLEECHPSGCLTDLFIQMAIIMVLKQTISNVFEFTGPKCAHCYLKHESEDKQGAEMCDNCKLRDWLSNYRLNDVDSFSLFNEFLEMVIQFSFTTIFVAAFPLAPLLALINNVIEIRLDAIKMVTLERRLVPKKTNDIGVWIDVLEAIGVLAVIANGLVIGVSSDFIPRLVYRYLYGPCANGTATDTDCMAGYINNSLSIARMDDQNIHNEFSVHQMTTPSGLNVSYCSYKDYRSNEDYTFTPQFWLILAVRFAFVILFEHVVVICKFIAAWFVPSAPMQVKNDRLFDKLNRLKEELKWRVKPVSTITVRGESRSFTATQVKADAKRHVTTGSQWAAGCQVRPGAAQTCVNESSFKEQVVYVGQQGPPYRLNCPLEPHQHHNSPRPRLTWQKDCRLLHSQDGNAYLEFASLNLEDQGNYTCTQQGNGTASFTVHLIAKVSPSHTAAVVAAIMLLLLLAVAAVVYSRCHLNIKLWYRNSFGDYELNDGKLHDAYISFVNNDYDRKFVNFILKPHLENINGYKVLLNDNDILPGGEPSAELLMNMSRSRRLIVVLSHAYLEQDWCCNNFRQGLLHLLELCQQPVLIMLEGQFKRMRPEVKEQLSELQHSLTVLTWRHNSVTPSSAFWKELALLMPRQVPFHTGYAGNPQTVLQDDKDPMLTLEPDYFNCRADVDPAGDLGIRVPVYKALACKAPVLPAAPITAAEPKPSDIDVSDLGSRNYGARSDFYCLVTEDI
;
A
#
# COMPACT_ATOMS: atom_id res chain seq x y z
N MET A 1 48.98 26.14 18.62
CA MET A 1 48.36 25.87 17.31
C MET A 1 46.87 25.59 17.54
N LYS A 2 45.96 26.19 16.75
CA LYS A 2 44.53 25.82 16.79
C LYS A 2 44.33 24.50 16.03
N PRO A 3 43.45 23.58 16.48
CA PRO A 3 43.06 22.42 15.68
C PRO A 3 42.25 22.87 14.46
N PRO A 4 42.29 22.14 13.34
CA PRO A 4 41.53 22.48 12.15
C PRO A 4 40.03 22.30 12.39
N ARG A 5 39.23 23.22 11.85
CA ARG A 5 37.77 23.02 11.74
C ARG A 5 37.51 21.83 10.82
N GLN A 6 36.84 20.80 11.31
CA GLN A 6 36.13 19.87 10.42
C GLN A 6 35.05 20.68 9.69
N GLN A 7 35.24 20.90 8.40
CA GLN A 7 34.14 21.28 7.51
C GLN A 7 33.23 20.05 7.38
N SER A 8 31.94 20.24 7.64
CA SER A 8 30.91 19.26 7.29
C SER A 8 30.97 19.03 5.78
N LEU A 9 31.10 17.77 5.37
CA LEU A 9 31.00 17.39 3.96
C LEU A 9 29.52 17.53 3.55
N HIS A 10 29.15 18.68 2.97
CA HIS A 10 27.81 18.89 2.41
C HIS A 10 27.62 17.99 1.17
N THR A 11 26.38 17.56 0.95
CA THR A 11 26.05 16.49 0.00
C THR A 11 25.74 17.05 -1.40
N PRO A 12 26.30 16.50 -2.49
CA PRO A 12 26.04 17.00 -3.86
C PRO A 12 24.58 16.85 -4.32
N SER A 13 23.78 16.02 -3.65
CA SER A 13 22.33 15.91 -3.88
C SER A 13 21.52 17.07 -3.31
N ILE A 14 22.04 17.76 -2.28
CA ILE A 14 21.42 18.99 -1.75
C ILE A 14 21.83 20.15 -2.64
N GLU A 15 23.12 20.23 -3.03
CA GLU A 15 23.60 21.24 -3.97
C GLU A 15 22.79 21.26 -5.27
N LEU A 16 22.42 20.11 -5.85
CA LEU A 16 21.57 20.07 -7.06
C LEU A 16 20.16 20.65 -6.83
N LEU A 17 19.58 20.49 -5.64
CA LEU A 17 18.25 21.00 -5.29
C LEU A 17 18.28 22.50 -4.92
N GLU A 18 19.39 22.97 -4.36
CA GLU A 18 19.67 24.39 -4.11
C GLU A 18 20.00 25.14 -5.41
N LEU A 19 20.80 24.55 -6.29
CA LEU A 19 21.19 25.09 -7.61
C LEU A 19 19.99 25.26 -8.55
N ILE A 20 18.97 24.40 -8.42
CA ILE A 20 17.73 24.44 -9.20
C ILE A 20 16.61 25.23 -8.45
N GLY A 21 16.86 25.66 -7.20
CA GLY A 21 15.93 26.50 -6.45
C GLY A 21 14.65 25.81 -6.00
N VAL A 22 14.71 24.52 -5.63
CA VAL A 22 13.55 23.79 -5.05
C VAL A 22 13.45 24.04 -3.56
N VAL A 23 14.57 23.96 -2.85
CA VAL A 23 14.71 24.32 -1.43
C VAL A 23 15.75 25.43 -1.35
N ARG A 24 15.48 26.43 -0.52
CA ARG A 24 16.46 27.44 -0.15
C ARG A 24 16.63 27.39 1.36
N GLU A 25 17.59 26.61 1.82
CA GLU A 25 18.13 26.86 3.16
C GLU A 25 18.84 28.21 3.11
N ASN A 26 18.60 29.05 4.12
CA ASN A 26 19.38 30.27 4.28
C ASN A 26 20.78 29.83 4.74
N GLY A 27 21.70 29.73 3.77
CA GLY A 27 23.01 29.14 3.96
C GLY A 27 23.75 29.72 5.15
N SER A 28 24.14 28.83 6.08
CA SER A 28 25.01 29.10 7.23
C SER A 28 24.72 30.39 8.01
N GLU A 29 23.47 30.62 8.41
CA GLU A 29 23.30 31.24 9.73
C GLU A 29 23.99 30.32 10.75
N GLN A 30 24.98 30.88 11.44
CA GLN A 30 25.58 30.23 12.59
C GLN A 30 24.49 29.86 13.58
N THR A 31 24.79 28.91 14.48
CA THR A 31 24.04 28.74 15.73
C THR A 31 24.28 29.91 16.69
N SER A 32 24.15 31.15 16.20
CA SER A 32 23.82 32.30 17.02
C SER A 32 22.41 32.07 17.52
N PHE A 33 22.30 31.85 18.84
CA PHE A 33 21.03 31.78 19.56
C PHE A 33 20.04 32.82 19.02
N PRO A 34 18.77 32.46 18.74
CA PRO A 34 17.80 33.44 18.33
C PRO A 34 17.75 34.56 19.38
N PRO A 35 17.80 35.84 18.98
CA PRO A 35 17.80 36.94 19.92
C PRO A 35 16.57 36.80 20.82
N VAL A 36 16.73 37.09 22.11
CA VAL A 36 15.73 36.89 23.18
C VAL A 36 14.41 37.53 22.78
N HIS A 37 13.55 36.75 22.12
CA HIS A 37 12.31 37.26 21.57
C HIS A 37 11.28 37.31 22.69
N THR A 38 10.81 38.54 22.92
CA THR A 38 9.68 38.89 23.79
C THR A 38 8.58 37.83 23.75
N PRO A 39 8.03 37.42 24.92
CA PRO A 39 6.97 36.43 24.95
C PRO A 39 5.79 36.89 24.07
N LEU A 40 5.12 35.94 23.40
CA LEU A 40 3.82 36.23 22.82
C LEU A 40 2.91 36.80 23.90
N SER A 41 2.12 37.80 23.54
CA SER A 41 1.07 38.29 24.42
C SER A 41 0.09 37.17 24.78
N TYR A 42 -0.28 36.32 23.82
CA TYR A 42 -1.26 35.23 24.00
C TYR A 42 -0.93 33.99 23.14
N ASP A 43 -1.16 32.79 23.68
CA ASP A 43 -0.97 31.51 22.97
C ASP A 43 -2.22 31.11 22.15
N TYR A 44 -3.43 31.52 22.58
CA TYR A 44 -4.70 31.17 21.93
C TYR A 44 -5.78 32.24 22.16
N VAL A 45 -6.79 32.35 21.28
CA VAL A 45 -7.95 33.25 21.46
C VAL A 45 -9.27 32.47 21.32
N LEU A 46 -10.21 32.71 22.24
CA LEU A 46 -11.62 32.29 22.14
C LEU A 46 -12.50 33.54 21.92
N VAL A 47 -13.55 33.39 21.12
CA VAL A 47 -14.55 34.44 20.88
C VAL A 47 -15.93 33.92 21.26
N ALA A 48 -16.67 34.73 22.00
CA ALA A 48 -18.08 34.51 22.34
C ALA A 48 -18.86 35.81 22.09
N LYS A 49 -20.19 35.72 21.99
CA LYS A 49 -21.04 36.92 21.90
C LYS A 49 -21.32 37.50 23.28
N THR A 50 -21.57 38.81 23.32
CA THR A 50 -22.07 39.51 24.49
C THR A 50 -23.53 39.11 24.70
N MET A 51 -23.77 38.16 25.61
CA MET A 51 -25.11 37.58 25.80
C MET A 51 -26.03 38.52 26.60
N GLU A 52 -27.22 38.81 26.04
CA GLU A 52 -28.28 39.51 26.76
C GLU A 52 -28.83 38.71 27.95
N LYS A 53 -29.55 39.37 28.87
CA LYS A 53 -30.10 38.78 30.11
C LYS A 53 -31.00 37.54 29.88
N GLN A 54 -31.52 37.36 28.66
CA GLN A 54 -32.35 36.23 28.23
C GLN A 54 -31.57 34.90 28.21
N GLU A 55 -30.28 34.90 27.83
CA GLU A 55 -29.48 33.67 27.59
C GLU A 55 -28.63 33.24 28.80
N ARG A 56 -29.19 33.38 30.01
CA ARG A 56 -28.49 33.14 31.29
C ARG A 56 -27.82 31.76 31.39
N ALA A 57 -28.35 30.74 30.73
CA ALA A 57 -27.77 29.39 30.73
C ALA A 57 -26.46 29.30 29.93
N ALA A 58 -26.39 29.94 28.75
CA ALA A 58 -25.17 29.97 27.93
C ALA A 58 -24.07 30.77 28.64
N PHE A 59 -24.42 31.95 29.16
CA PHE A 59 -23.50 32.78 29.95
C PHE A 59 -22.96 32.07 31.21
N LYS A 60 -23.78 31.24 31.87
CA LYS A 60 -23.32 30.40 32.99
C LYS A 60 -22.26 29.40 32.51
N LYS A 61 -22.55 28.59 31.48
CA LYS A 61 -21.59 27.62 30.92
C LYS A 61 -20.30 28.28 30.45
N GLN A 62 -20.39 29.45 29.82
CA GLN A 62 -19.25 30.26 29.39
C GLN A 62 -18.36 30.66 30.57
N THR A 63 -18.96 31.12 31.67
CA THR A 63 -18.24 31.53 32.88
C THR A 63 -17.58 30.33 33.57
N GLU A 64 -18.32 29.23 33.70
CA GLU A 64 -17.88 27.97 34.31
C GLU A 64 -16.65 27.38 33.59
N TYR A 65 -16.66 27.37 32.25
CA TYR A 65 -15.51 26.94 31.45
C TYR A 65 -14.27 27.83 31.64
N ILE A 66 -14.46 29.16 31.73
CA ILE A 66 -13.36 30.11 31.98
C ILE A 66 -12.82 29.96 33.41
N GLU A 67 -13.64 29.59 34.39
CA GLU A 67 -13.20 29.28 35.75
C GLU A 67 -12.39 27.98 35.82
N GLU A 68 -12.79 26.91 35.11
CA GLU A 68 -11.99 25.68 34.99
C GLU A 68 -10.59 25.95 34.41
N LEU A 69 -10.49 26.80 33.38
CA LEU A 69 -9.18 27.19 32.84
C LEU A 69 -8.33 27.98 33.86
N LYS A 70 -8.95 28.83 34.69
CA LYS A 70 -8.25 29.53 35.79
C LYS A 70 -7.79 28.55 36.89
N LYS A 71 -8.57 27.52 37.23
CA LYS A 71 -8.16 26.46 38.17
C LYS A 71 -6.90 25.72 37.69
N LYS A 72 -6.67 25.65 36.36
CA LYS A 72 -5.44 25.11 35.75
C LYS A 72 -4.32 26.15 35.56
N ASN A 73 -4.31 27.24 36.35
CA ASN A 73 -3.32 28.33 36.32
C ASN A 73 -3.15 29.04 34.96
N MET A 74 -4.14 28.96 34.05
CA MET A 74 -4.11 29.71 32.78
C MET A 74 -4.37 31.20 33.03
N ARG A 75 -3.56 32.07 32.43
CA ARG A 75 -3.82 33.51 32.43
C ARG A 75 -4.79 33.84 31.32
N ILE A 76 -5.89 34.51 31.66
CA ILE A 76 -6.97 34.84 30.73
C ILE A 76 -7.25 36.34 30.80
N THR A 77 -7.10 37.03 29.67
CA THR A 77 -7.48 38.44 29.53
C THR A 77 -8.76 38.55 28.71
N LYS A 78 -9.76 39.27 29.24
CA LYS A 78 -11.03 39.55 28.55
C LYS A 78 -10.97 40.94 27.92
N ILE A 79 -11.29 41.04 26.64
CA ILE A 79 -11.56 42.31 25.94
C ILE A 79 -12.99 42.22 25.38
N ILE A 80 -13.73 43.32 25.44
CA ILE A 80 -15.11 43.43 24.95
C ILE A 80 -15.12 44.48 23.84
N ASP A 81 -15.80 44.19 22.74
CA ASP A 81 -15.87 44.97 21.51
C ASP A 81 -17.29 44.81 20.95
N ASP A 82 -18.15 45.79 21.22
CA ASP A 82 -19.60 45.75 20.97
C ASP A 82 -20.25 44.39 21.38
N ASP A 83 -20.76 43.64 20.40
CA ASP A 83 -21.43 42.34 20.58
C ASP A 83 -20.47 41.16 20.75
N LEU A 84 -19.15 41.38 20.77
CA LEU A 84 -18.13 40.33 20.84
C LEU A 84 -17.26 40.43 22.11
N VAL A 85 -16.96 39.27 22.66
CA VAL A 85 -16.07 39.09 23.81
C VAL A 85 -14.91 38.19 23.41
N PHE A 86 -13.71 38.76 23.43
CA PHE A 86 -12.46 38.07 23.13
C PHE A 86 -11.74 37.67 24.42
N TYR A 87 -11.38 36.39 24.53
CA TYR A 87 -10.59 35.83 25.62
C TYR A 87 -9.21 35.42 25.10
N GLY A 88 -8.19 36.23 25.42
CA GLY A 88 -6.78 35.89 25.18
C GLY A 88 -6.27 34.97 26.28
N ILE A 89 -5.71 33.82 25.90
CA ILE A 89 -5.25 32.75 26.81
C ILE A 89 -3.74 32.62 26.71
N GLN A 90 -3.06 32.56 27.87
CA GLN A 90 -1.62 32.35 27.99
C GLN A 90 -1.33 31.29 29.06
N ALA A 91 -0.55 30.27 28.70
CA ALA A 91 -0.23 29.16 29.60
C ALA A 91 1.05 29.40 30.42
N PRO A 92 1.09 28.95 31.70
CA PRO A 92 2.25 29.10 32.58
C PRO A 92 3.43 28.23 32.12
N LYS A 93 4.65 28.60 32.53
CA LYS A 93 5.89 27.89 32.11
C LYS A 93 5.92 26.43 32.58
N GLU A 94 5.40 26.17 33.78
CA GLU A 94 5.32 24.85 34.43
C GLU A 94 4.71 23.75 33.54
N VAL A 95 3.67 24.08 32.76
CA VAL A 95 3.00 23.11 31.85
C VAL A 95 3.97 22.60 30.78
N PHE A 96 4.82 23.48 30.26
CA PHE A 96 5.80 23.14 29.23
C PHE A 96 7.01 22.38 29.81
N GLU A 97 7.36 22.66 31.06
CA GLU A 97 8.43 21.95 31.79
C GLU A 97 8.01 20.52 32.14
N LYS A 98 6.77 20.30 32.64
CA LYS A 98 6.20 18.96 32.87
C LYS A 98 6.15 18.13 31.59
N TYR A 99 5.62 18.71 30.51
CA TYR A 99 5.57 18.06 29.19
C TYR A 99 6.98 17.68 28.68
N ARG A 100 7.96 18.59 28.82
CA ARG A 100 9.36 18.33 28.45
C ARG A 100 9.99 17.20 29.28
N TYR A 101 9.70 17.15 30.57
CA TYR A 101 10.20 16.09 31.47
C TYR A 101 9.66 14.72 31.06
N LEU A 102 8.35 14.61 30.83
CA LEU A 102 7.72 13.34 30.41
C LEU A 102 8.24 12.85 29.05
N LEU A 103 8.45 13.76 28.08
CA LEU A 103 9.13 13.41 26.82
C LEU A 103 10.55 12.87 27.03
N LYS A 104 11.29 13.36 28.03
CA LYS A 104 12.63 12.84 28.35
C LYS A 104 12.57 11.43 28.94
N VAL A 105 11.59 11.16 29.80
CA VAL A 105 11.43 9.86 30.48
C VAL A 105 10.91 8.77 29.55
N SER A 106 10.10 9.11 28.55
CA SER A 106 9.40 8.17 27.65
C SER A 106 10.29 7.43 26.63
N ASP A 107 11.62 7.55 26.68
CA ASP A 107 12.59 7.16 25.63
C ASP A 107 12.35 7.78 24.22
N ALA A 108 11.23 8.48 24.03
CA ALA A 108 10.87 9.23 22.84
C ALA A 108 12.00 10.21 22.47
N CYS A 109 12.65 9.98 21.33
CA CYS A 109 13.97 10.57 21.04
C CYS A 109 13.95 12.06 20.64
N ASN A 110 13.04 12.88 21.18
CA ASN A 110 12.91 14.31 20.89
C ASN A 110 13.52 15.24 21.98
N TRP A 111 14.61 14.82 22.64
CA TRP A 111 15.37 15.73 23.50
C TRP A 111 16.28 16.64 22.66
N SER A 112 15.87 17.90 22.47
CA SER A 112 16.82 18.98 22.19
C SER A 112 17.29 19.62 23.50
N SER A 113 18.55 20.06 23.52
CA SER A 113 19.13 20.78 24.66
C SER A 113 18.68 22.24 24.71
N ASP A 114 17.83 22.71 23.80
CA ASP A 114 17.42 24.12 23.73
C ASP A 114 16.63 24.49 24.97
N GLN A 115 16.93 25.65 25.57
CA GLN A 115 16.28 26.06 26.81
C GLN A 115 14.80 26.46 26.61
N ASN A 116 14.39 26.80 25.38
CA ASN A 116 13.05 27.31 25.08
C ASN A 116 12.25 26.38 24.14
N VAL A 117 11.00 26.11 24.52
CA VAL A 117 10.04 25.37 23.69
C VAL A 117 9.57 26.25 22.51
N PRO A 118 9.58 25.76 21.25
CA PRO A 118 9.18 26.54 20.10
C PRO A 118 7.69 26.91 20.13
N LEU A 119 7.34 28.05 19.55
CA LEU A 119 5.98 28.60 19.54
C LEU A 119 4.94 27.60 18.99
N SER A 120 5.29 26.86 17.94
CA SER A 120 4.42 25.82 17.38
C SER A 120 4.02 24.76 18.41
N THR A 121 4.98 24.30 19.23
CA THR A 121 4.72 23.35 20.31
C THR A 121 3.91 23.98 21.44
N ARG A 122 4.13 25.25 21.78
CA ARG A 122 3.32 25.95 22.80
C ARG A 122 1.83 25.98 22.43
N ILE A 123 1.52 26.48 21.23
CA ILE A 123 0.16 26.61 20.71
C ILE A 123 -0.55 25.25 20.70
N ARG A 124 0.16 24.20 20.29
CA ARG A 124 -0.35 22.83 20.21
C ARG A 124 -0.73 22.24 21.58
N ILE A 125 0.10 22.45 22.60
CA ILE A 125 -0.19 22.01 23.98
C ILE A 125 -1.43 22.74 24.52
N VAL A 126 -1.51 24.06 24.33
CA VAL A 126 -2.67 24.86 24.74
C VAL A 126 -3.94 24.42 24.01
N HIS A 127 -3.87 24.18 22.69
CA HIS A 127 -4.98 23.64 21.91
C HIS A 127 -5.46 22.28 22.42
N PHE A 128 -4.54 21.38 22.80
CA PHE A 128 -4.90 20.09 23.38
C PHE A 128 -5.68 20.26 24.68
N ILE A 129 -5.15 21.07 25.62
CA ILE A 129 -5.77 21.33 26.92
C ILE A 129 -7.18 21.90 26.72
N LEU A 130 -7.34 22.95 25.91
CA LEU A 130 -8.64 23.58 25.64
C LEU A 130 -9.70 22.61 25.07
N ASN A 131 -9.30 21.59 24.30
CA ASN A 131 -10.25 20.60 23.79
C ASN A 131 -10.62 19.51 24.81
N HIS A 132 -9.75 19.25 25.79
CA HIS A 132 -9.87 18.14 26.76
C HIS A 132 -10.10 18.59 28.21
N THR A 133 -10.40 19.87 28.44
CA THR A 133 -10.98 20.37 29.69
C THR A 133 -12.52 20.34 29.60
N PRO A 134 -13.21 19.41 30.28
CA PRO A 134 -14.65 19.44 30.42
C PRO A 134 -15.09 20.46 31.48
N ILE A 135 -16.34 20.92 31.38
CA ILE A 135 -17.07 21.56 32.48
C ILE A 135 -17.50 20.48 33.51
N HIS A 136 -17.91 20.86 34.72
CA HIS A 136 -18.55 19.96 35.69
C HIS A 136 -19.77 19.18 35.13
N SER A 137 -20.41 19.65 34.05
CA SER A 137 -21.46 18.95 33.30
C SER A 137 -20.95 17.80 32.41
N GLY A 138 -19.63 17.62 32.28
CA GLY A 138 -18.99 16.70 31.34
C GLY A 138 -18.85 17.22 29.91
N GLU A 139 -19.36 18.42 29.62
CA GLU A 139 -19.33 19.02 28.27
C GLU A 139 -17.96 19.65 27.97
N GLY A 140 -17.38 19.33 26.80
CA GLY A 140 -16.11 19.91 26.35
C GLY A 140 -16.29 21.11 25.41
N LEU A 141 -15.19 21.81 25.10
CA LEU A 141 -15.20 23.00 24.23
C LEU A 141 -15.89 22.77 22.86
N ARG A 142 -15.74 21.59 22.27
CA ARG A 142 -16.40 21.25 21.00
C ARG A 142 -17.92 21.26 21.10
N ASP A 143 -18.47 20.88 22.25
CA ASP A 143 -19.92 20.83 22.46
C ASP A 143 -20.46 22.22 22.82
N LEU A 144 -19.68 23.01 23.57
CA LEU A 144 -19.97 24.44 23.80
C LEU A 144 -20.02 25.25 22.49
N MET A 145 -19.15 24.94 21.52
CA MET A 145 -19.21 25.55 20.19
C MET A 145 -20.46 25.09 19.40
N LYS A 146 -20.84 23.81 19.45
CA LYS A 146 -22.10 23.33 18.84
C LYS A 146 -23.33 24.00 19.46
N MET A 147 -23.31 24.27 20.76
CA MET A 147 -24.33 25.01 21.49
C MET A 147 -24.25 26.53 21.31
N LYS A 148 -23.33 27.05 20.48
CA LYS A 148 -23.09 28.48 20.23
C LYS A 148 -22.72 29.32 21.47
N VAL A 149 -22.26 28.68 22.55
CA VAL A 149 -21.76 29.36 23.76
C VAL A 149 -20.46 30.12 23.47
N PHE A 150 -19.59 29.50 22.66
CA PHE A 150 -18.47 30.16 22.00
C PHE A 150 -18.71 30.12 20.49
N GLU A 151 -18.44 31.23 19.80
CA GLU A 151 -18.66 31.34 18.35
C GLU A 151 -17.48 30.73 17.59
N THR A 152 -16.25 31.09 17.95
CA THR A 152 -15.06 30.57 17.27
C THR A 152 -13.81 30.62 18.16
N ARG A 153 -12.74 29.98 17.69
CA ARG A 153 -11.49 29.80 18.43
C ARG A 153 -10.33 29.75 17.44
N PHE A 154 -9.26 30.52 17.65
CA PHE A 154 -8.15 30.57 16.68
C PHE A 154 -6.79 30.88 17.30
N CYS A 155 -5.74 30.52 16.56
CA CYS A 155 -4.37 30.90 16.83
C CYS A 155 -4.07 32.25 16.16
N LEU A 156 -3.33 33.14 16.82
CA LEU A 156 -2.96 34.43 16.24
C LEU A 156 -1.82 34.30 15.23
N HIS A 157 -1.89 35.07 14.14
CA HIS A 157 -0.74 35.31 13.29
C HIS A 157 0.25 36.27 13.98
N GLU A 158 1.54 35.94 13.90
CA GLU A 158 2.59 36.81 14.42
C GLU A 158 3.04 37.76 13.31
N LYS A 159 2.54 39.00 13.33
CA LYS A 159 2.72 40.00 12.25
C LYS A 159 4.12 40.09 11.65
N LYS A 160 5.18 40.02 12.47
CA LYS A 160 6.56 40.07 11.99
C LYS A 160 6.90 38.85 11.11
N LYS A 161 6.67 37.64 11.60
CA LYS A 161 6.92 36.38 10.86
C LYS A 161 5.95 36.20 9.69
N GLN A 162 4.69 36.62 9.84
CA GLN A 162 3.72 36.61 8.75
C GLN A 162 4.15 37.54 7.61
N LYS A 163 4.64 38.75 7.92
CA LYS A 163 5.20 39.67 6.91
C LYS A 163 6.43 39.06 6.24
N GLU A 164 7.34 38.47 7.01
CA GLU A 164 8.53 37.80 6.49
C GLU A 164 8.20 36.63 5.56
N LEU A 165 7.23 35.78 5.90
CA LEU A 165 6.76 34.69 5.02
C LEU A 165 6.00 35.22 3.79
N LYS A 166 5.18 36.28 3.95
CA LYS A 166 4.48 36.94 2.84
C LYS A 166 5.45 37.57 1.85
N GLU A 167 6.52 38.17 2.36
CA GLU A 167 7.61 38.67 1.54
C GLU A 167 8.39 37.47 0.98
N ASN A 168 9.10 36.67 1.75
CA ASN A 168 10.07 35.71 1.21
C ASN A 168 9.48 34.51 0.41
N TRP A 169 8.19 34.20 0.54
CA TRP A 169 7.64 32.97 -0.02
C TRP A 169 6.25 33.12 -0.67
N ALA A 170 5.28 33.72 0.02
CA ALA A 170 3.90 33.86 -0.48
C ALA A 170 3.71 35.09 -1.40
N ARG A 171 4.54 35.17 -2.46
CA ARG A 171 4.41 36.15 -3.56
C ARG A 171 4.53 35.47 -4.93
N TRP A 172 3.79 35.97 -5.92
CA TRP A 172 3.86 35.48 -7.30
C TRP A 172 5.25 35.65 -7.94
N SER A 173 5.95 36.74 -7.64
CA SER A 173 7.32 36.97 -8.16
C SER A 173 8.41 36.08 -7.54
N ALA A 174 8.06 35.23 -6.55
CA ALA A 174 8.93 34.21 -5.98
C ALA A 174 8.64 32.81 -6.55
N CYS A 175 7.89 32.70 -7.66
CA CYS A 175 7.53 31.41 -8.28
C CYS A 175 8.75 30.52 -8.56
N LEU A 176 9.86 31.12 -9.02
CA LEU A 176 11.15 30.48 -9.31
C LEU A 176 12.14 30.47 -8.11
N GLN A 177 11.70 30.82 -6.89
CA GLN A 177 12.54 30.83 -5.69
C GLN A 177 12.23 29.65 -4.78
N GLY A 178 13.28 29.03 -4.22
CA GLY A 178 13.15 27.85 -3.36
C GLY A 178 12.32 28.06 -2.11
N GLN A 179 11.72 26.97 -1.63
CA GLN A 179 10.81 27.00 -0.49
C GLN A 179 11.59 27.06 0.84
N PRO A 180 11.25 27.97 1.77
CA PRO A 180 11.91 28.08 3.08
C PRO A 180 11.26 27.12 4.10
N ILE A 181 11.41 25.81 3.88
CA ILE A 181 10.71 24.75 4.63
C ILE A 181 10.89 24.88 6.15
N THR A 182 12.10 25.22 6.62
CA THR A 182 12.39 25.39 8.06
C THR A 182 11.62 26.56 8.71
N ALA A 183 11.41 27.66 7.97
CA ALA A 183 10.59 28.77 8.44
C ALA A 183 9.09 28.39 8.51
N VAL A 184 8.60 27.68 7.48
CA VAL A 184 7.24 27.12 7.43
C VAL A 184 7.01 26.15 8.60
N ARG A 185 7.95 25.23 8.86
CA ARG A 185 7.93 24.29 10.00
C ARG A 185 7.84 25.01 11.33
N ASN A 186 8.67 26.02 11.55
CA ASN A 186 8.70 26.77 12.81
C ASN A 186 7.43 27.62 13.03
N TYR A 187 6.71 27.98 11.96
CA TYR A 187 5.50 28.80 12.03
C TYR A 187 4.18 27.99 12.05
N PHE A 188 3.99 27.06 11.12
CA PHE A 188 2.77 26.25 10.95
C PHE A 188 2.89 24.82 11.49
N GLY A 189 4.09 24.37 11.87
CA GLY A 189 4.34 23.00 12.35
C GLY A 189 4.79 22.03 11.27
N GLU A 190 5.20 20.85 11.72
CA GLU A 190 5.85 19.81 10.92
C GLU A 190 4.89 19.21 9.89
N LYS A 191 3.59 19.08 10.19
CA LYS A 191 2.60 18.54 9.24
C LYS A 191 2.40 19.42 8.00
N VAL A 192 2.39 20.74 8.15
CA VAL A 192 2.30 21.69 7.02
C VAL A 192 3.63 21.75 6.27
N ALA A 193 4.77 21.69 6.98
CA ALA A 193 6.08 21.63 6.33
C ALA A 193 6.28 20.36 5.49
N LEU A 194 5.81 19.18 5.95
CA LEU A 194 5.84 17.95 5.14
C LEU A 194 4.94 18.03 3.90
N TYR A 195 3.81 18.74 3.94
CA TYR A 195 2.98 18.96 2.76
C TYR A 195 3.75 19.71 1.67
N TYR A 196 4.32 20.88 1.99
CA TYR A 196 5.09 21.67 1.02
C TYR A 196 6.39 21.00 0.57
N LEU A 197 7.03 20.22 1.45
CA LEU A 197 8.18 19.38 1.11
C LEU A 197 7.79 18.27 0.12
N TRP A 198 6.66 17.58 0.35
CA TRP A 198 6.12 16.56 -0.55
C TRP A 198 5.70 17.17 -1.90
N LEU A 199 4.97 18.28 -1.88
CA LEU A 199 4.50 18.96 -3.10
C LEU A 199 5.66 19.51 -3.92
N GLY A 200 6.69 20.07 -3.28
CA GLY A 200 7.94 20.46 -3.94
C GLY A 200 8.67 19.27 -4.56
N TRP A 201 8.78 18.15 -3.84
CA TRP A 201 9.41 16.93 -4.33
C TRP A 201 8.65 16.29 -5.51
N TYR A 202 7.32 16.25 -5.43
CA TYR A 202 6.43 15.80 -6.51
C TYR A 202 6.61 16.66 -7.76
N THR A 203 6.61 17.99 -7.61
CA THR A 203 6.83 18.94 -8.71
C THR A 203 8.19 18.74 -9.37
N PHE A 204 9.26 18.58 -8.58
CA PHE A 204 10.60 18.33 -9.09
C PHE A 204 10.70 17.01 -9.87
N LEU A 205 10.21 15.90 -9.30
CA LEU A 205 10.25 14.60 -9.97
C LEU A 205 9.28 14.48 -11.14
N LEU A 206 8.34 15.41 -11.33
CA LEU A 206 7.46 15.45 -12.49
C LEU A 206 8.13 16.07 -13.75
N ILE A 207 9.29 16.71 -13.59
CA ILE A 207 10.04 17.32 -14.71
C ILE A 207 10.48 16.27 -15.75
N PRO A 208 11.14 15.13 -15.41
CA PRO A 208 11.51 14.14 -16.42
C PRO A 208 10.31 13.51 -17.16
N PRO A 209 9.19 13.12 -16.50
CA PRO A 209 7.94 12.79 -17.17
C PRO A 209 7.42 13.84 -18.14
N ALA A 210 7.41 15.13 -17.75
CA ALA A 210 6.94 16.20 -18.61
C ALA A 210 7.82 16.36 -19.86
N LEU A 211 9.15 16.27 -19.72
CA LEU A 211 10.10 16.31 -20.84
C LEU A 211 9.91 15.12 -21.79
N ILE A 212 9.83 13.89 -21.27
CA ILE A 212 9.66 12.68 -22.10
C ILE A 212 8.27 12.68 -22.76
N GLY A 213 7.22 13.10 -22.05
CA GLY A 213 5.87 13.24 -22.61
C GLY A 213 5.81 14.25 -23.76
N VAL A 214 6.51 15.39 -23.63
CA VAL A 214 6.67 16.36 -24.73
C VAL A 214 7.46 15.77 -25.90
N ILE A 215 8.53 15.01 -25.65
CA ILE A 215 9.29 14.34 -26.72
C ILE A 215 8.42 13.33 -27.48
N VAL A 216 7.62 12.52 -26.79
CA VAL A 216 6.68 11.56 -27.40
C VAL A 216 5.58 12.28 -28.20
N PHE A 217 5.09 13.42 -27.70
CA PHE A 217 4.12 14.26 -28.42
C PHE A 217 4.73 14.90 -29.68
N LEU A 218 5.94 15.45 -29.59
CA LEU A 218 6.67 16.01 -30.73
C LEU A 218 7.03 14.93 -31.77
N TYR A 219 7.34 13.71 -31.33
CA TYR A 219 7.50 12.55 -32.21
C TYR A 219 6.20 12.27 -33.00
N GLY A 220 5.05 12.23 -32.33
CA GLY A 220 3.76 12.12 -33.01
C GLY A 220 3.50 13.27 -34.00
N LEU A 221 3.87 14.50 -33.65
CA LEU A 221 3.79 15.67 -34.55
C LEU A 221 4.78 15.62 -35.73
N ALA A 222 5.90 14.92 -35.63
CA ALA A 222 6.84 14.77 -36.75
C ALA A 222 6.33 13.75 -37.79
N PHE A 223 5.71 12.65 -37.35
CA PHE A 223 5.43 11.49 -38.20
C PHE A 223 3.96 11.33 -38.66
N PHE A 224 3.03 12.21 -38.26
CA PHE A 224 1.61 12.07 -38.65
C PHE A 224 1.40 12.21 -40.18
N ASN A 225 2.00 13.22 -40.83
CA ASN A 225 1.84 13.46 -42.27
C ASN A 225 2.40 12.34 -43.15
N THR A 226 3.39 11.59 -42.66
CA THR A 226 3.99 10.46 -43.37
C THR A 226 3.18 9.17 -43.22
N SER A 227 2.26 9.07 -42.26
CA SER A 227 1.58 7.81 -41.97
C SER A 227 0.56 7.41 -43.06
N PRO A 228 0.58 6.15 -43.55
CA PRO A 228 -0.39 5.67 -44.54
C PRO A 228 -1.82 5.65 -43.99
N LEU A 229 -1.98 5.36 -42.69
CA LEU A 229 -3.26 5.33 -41.98
C LEU A 229 -4.04 6.64 -42.07
N ILE A 230 -3.36 7.79 -41.97
CA ILE A 230 -4.02 9.10 -42.09
C ILE A 230 -4.39 9.39 -43.54
N LYS A 231 -3.53 9.02 -44.51
CA LYS A 231 -3.83 9.19 -45.94
C LYS A 231 -5.06 8.37 -46.33
N GLU A 232 -5.11 7.09 -45.95
CA GLU A 232 -6.27 6.22 -46.17
C GLU A 232 -7.56 6.82 -45.61
N VAL A 233 -7.58 7.35 -44.38
CA VAL A 233 -8.79 7.97 -43.82
C VAL A 233 -9.16 9.27 -44.53
N CYS A 234 -8.19 10.13 -44.84
CA CYS A 234 -8.46 11.45 -45.44
C CYS A 234 -8.78 11.39 -46.95
N GLU A 235 -8.37 10.34 -47.65
CA GLU A 235 -8.57 10.12 -49.09
C GLU A 235 -9.67 9.07 -49.39
N ALA A 236 -10.32 8.49 -48.37
CA ALA A 236 -11.35 7.47 -48.56
C ALA A 236 -12.74 8.02 -48.92
N ASP A 237 -13.25 7.54 -50.06
CA ASP A 237 -14.66 7.70 -50.49
C ASP A 237 -15.64 6.71 -49.80
N THR A 238 -15.18 5.93 -48.81
CA THR A 238 -16.02 4.91 -48.14
C THR A 238 -17.15 5.54 -47.33
N ILE A 239 -18.38 5.11 -47.61
CA ILE A 239 -19.61 5.58 -46.96
C ILE A 239 -19.86 4.77 -45.69
N MET A 240 -20.13 5.47 -44.58
CA MET A 240 -20.32 4.90 -43.25
C MET A 240 -21.78 4.87 -42.82
N CYS A 241 -22.15 3.88 -41.99
CA CYS A 241 -23.53 3.71 -41.52
C CYS A 241 -24.00 4.84 -40.58
N PRO A 242 -25.31 5.16 -40.52
CA PRO A 242 -25.83 6.21 -39.65
C PRO A 242 -25.60 5.93 -38.16
N LEU A 243 -25.04 6.93 -37.45
CA LEU A 243 -24.75 6.88 -36.02
C LEU A 243 -25.99 6.96 -35.11
N CYS A 244 -27.17 7.29 -35.66
CA CYS A 244 -28.41 7.36 -34.89
C CYS A 244 -29.64 6.91 -35.67
N ASP A 245 -30.66 6.45 -34.93
CA ASP A 245 -31.81 5.73 -35.46
C ASP A 245 -32.76 6.62 -36.29
N LYS A 246 -32.79 7.94 -36.05
CA LYS A 246 -33.67 8.90 -36.75
C LYS A 246 -32.91 10.16 -37.18
N ARG A 247 -33.26 10.71 -38.34
CA ARG A 247 -32.71 11.97 -38.92
C ARG A 247 -31.20 11.98 -39.25
N CYS A 248 -30.35 11.12 -38.67
CA CYS A 248 -28.96 10.95 -39.13
C CYS A 248 -28.91 10.38 -40.55
N LYS A 249 -28.13 11.01 -41.44
CA LYS A 249 -27.79 10.46 -42.77
C LYS A 249 -26.52 9.61 -42.71
N VAL A 250 -26.25 8.87 -43.78
CA VAL A 250 -24.91 8.34 -44.09
C VAL A 250 -23.90 9.48 -44.25
N TRP A 251 -22.66 9.22 -43.84
CA TRP A 251 -21.56 10.18 -43.79
C TRP A 251 -20.28 9.58 -44.42
N GLN A 252 -19.37 10.44 -44.89
CA GLN A 252 -18.13 9.99 -45.54
C GLN A 252 -16.98 9.85 -44.51
N LEU A 253 -16.15 8.83 -44.67
CA LEU A 253 -15.03 8.60 -43.74
C LEU A 253 -14.02 9.77 -43.72
N SER A 254 -13.82 10.43 -44.86
CA SER A 254 -12.92 11.59 -45.02
C SER A 254 -13.26 12.78 -44.12
N GLU A 255 -14.54 12.96 -43.73
CA GLU A 255 -14.97 13.99 -42.78
C GLU A 255 -14.29 13.84 -41.40
N THR A 256 -13.87 12.62 -41.06
CA THR A 256 -13.22 12.30 -39.77
C THR A 256 -11.69 12.50 -39.76
N CYS A 257 -11.12 12.97 -40.87
CA CYS A 257 -9.67 13.18 -41.08
C CYS A 257 -8.99 14.00 -39.96
N THR A 258 -9.62 15.06 -39.45
CA THR A 258 -9.06 15.91 -38.37
C THR A 258 -8.93 15.15 -37.05
N TYR A 259 -9.98 14.41 -36.67
CA TYR A 259 -10.01 13.61 -35.46
C TYR A 259 -9.09 12.39 -35.58
N ALA A 260 -9.00 11.76 -36.76
CA ALA A 260 -8.05 10.67 -37.02
C ALA A 260 -6.58 11.11 -36.84
N LYS A 261 -6.22 12.33 -37.28
CA LYS A 261 -4.91 12.96 -37.02
C LYS A 261 -4.65 13.10 -35.51
N VAL A 262 -5.64 13.55 -34.73
CA VAL A 262 -5.53 13.69 -33.26
C VAL A 262 -5.44 12.32 -32.57
N SER A 263 -6.18 11.31 -33.05
CA SER A 263 -6.12 9.95 -32.49
C SER A 263 -4.73 9.34 -32.68
N LEU A 264 -4.15 9.39 -33.89
CA LEU A 264 -2.83 8.82 -34.16
C LEU A 264 -1.68 9.59 -33.48
N LEU A 265 -1.84 10.90 -33.25
CA LEU A 265 -0.89 11.73 -32.49
C LEU A 265 -0.64 11.15 -31.08
N PHE A 266 -1.69 10.66 -30.42
CA PHE A 266 -1.60 10.06 -29.09
C PHE A 266 -1.44 8.53 -29.11
N ASP A 267 -2.11 7.81 -30.02
CA ASP A 267 -2.03 6.36 -30.16
C ASP A 267 -0.82 5.90 -31.03
N ASN A 268 0.37 6.29 -30.58
CA ASN A 268 1.67 6.01 -31.21
C ASN A 268 2.53 5.04 -30.38
N ASN A 269 3.51 4.39 -31.01
CA ASN A 269 4.38 3.38 -30.36
C ASN A 269 5.17 3.95 -29.16
N GLY A 270 5.51 5.24 -29.17
CA GLY A 270 6.21 5.92 -28.08
C GLY A 270 5.32 6.06 -26.83
N THR A 271 4.01 6.18 -26.98
CA THR A 271 3.05 6.25 -25.87
C THR A 271 3.02 4.95 -25.05
N VAL A 272 3.20 3.78 -25.69
CA VAL A 272 3.31 2.49 -24.98
C VAL A 272 4.58 2.46 -24.11
N LEU A 273 5.72 2.89 -24.64
CA LEU A 273 6.96 3.01 -23.89
C LEU A 273 6.85 4.06 -22.76
N PHE A 274 6.14 5.17 -23.02
CA PHE A 274 5.87 6.20 -22.02
C PHE A 274 5.02 5.68 -20.85
N ALA A 275 3.99 4.87 -21.12
CA ALA A 275 3.18 4.25 -20.08
C ALA A 275 4.01 3.29 -19.21
N MET A 276 4.92 2.50 -19.80
CA MET A 276 5.88 1.67 -19.03
C MET A 276 6.81 2.53 -18.17
N PHE A 277 7.39 3.59 -18.75
CA PHE A 277 8.24 4.55 -18.03
C PHE A 277 7.48 5.18 -16.85
N MET A 278 6.24 5.60 -17.04
CA MET A 278 5.42 6.25 -16.01
C MET A 278 5.09 5.32 -14.84
N ALA A 279 4.86 4.03 -15.08
CA ALA A 279 4.64 3.05 -14.03
C ALA A 279 5.89 2.79 -13.17
N VAL A 280 7.07 2.75 -13.80
CA VAL A 280 8.36 2.67 -13.09
C VAL A 280 8.65 3.99 -12.35
N TRP A 281 8.43 5.13 -12.99
CA TRP A 281 8.58 6.46 -12.41
C TRP A 281 7.72 6.64 -11.16
N ALA A 282 6.45 6.20 -11.16
CA ALA A 282 5.58 6.30 -9.98
C ALA A 282 6.15 5.55 -8.76
N THR A 283 6.85 4.43 -9.00
CA THR A 283 7.52 3.65 -7.95
C THR A 283 8.79 4.37 -7.46
N LEU A 284 9.61 4.85 -8.39
CA LEU A 284 10.81 5.63 -8.07
C LEU A 284 10.47 6.92 -7.31
N PHE A 285 9.39 7.60 -7.69
CA PHE A 285 8.85 8.77 -6.98
C PHE A 285 8.55 8.44 -5.52
N LEU A 286 7.84 7.34 -5.25
CA LEU A 286 7.50 6.93 -3.90
C LEU A 286 8.72 6.51 -3.07
N GLU A 287 9.63 5.69 -3.62
CA GLU A 287 10.83 5.28 -2.88
C GLU A 287 11.82 6.43 -2.66
N PHE A 288 12.00 7.32 -3.64
CA PHE A 288 12.79 8.53 -3.44
C PHE A 288 12.11 9.50 -2.47
N TRP A 289 10.78 9.60 -2.45
CA TRP A 289 10.07 10.36 -1.41
C TRP A 289 10.29 9.76 -0.02
N LYS A 290 10.12 8.44 0.14
CA LYS A 290 10.35 7.70 1.41
C LYS A 290 11.76 8.01 1.94
N ARG A 291 12.77 8.01 1.07
CA ARG A 291 14.18 8.36 1.36
C ARG A 291 14.41 9.85 1.64
N HIS A 292 13.83 10.76 0.86
CA HIS A 292 14.00 12.21 1.01
C HIS A 292 13.40 12.71 2.34
N ARG A 293 12.17 12.28 2.64
CA ARG A 293 11.49 12.43 3.93
C ARG A 293 12.38 12.04 5.11
N ALA A 294 13.05 10.88 5.04
CA ALA A 294 13.84 10.36 6.15
C ALA A 294 14.99 11.30 6.57
N SER A 295 15.53 12.10 5.64
CA SER A 295 16.55 13.11 5.93
C SER A 295 15.99 14.25 6.79
N TYR A 296 14.95 14.92 6.31
CA TYR A 296 14.32 16.04 7.01
C TYR A 296 13.70 15.61 8.35
N VAL A 297 13.02 14.48 8.41
CA VAL A 297 12.39 13.99 9.65
C VAL A 297 13.44 13.67 10.74
N CYS A 298 14.66 13.26 10.34
CA CYS A 298 15.79 13.08 11.26
C CYS A 298 16.36 14.42 11.73
N GLU A 299 16.61 15.35 10.81
CA GLU A 299 17.05 16.72 11.11
C GLU A 299 16.08 17.46 12.05
N TRP A 300 14.76 17.22 11.89
CA TRP A 300 13.71 17.79 12.72
C TRP A 300 13.51 17.05 14.06
N LYS A 301 14.25 15.94 14.30
CA LYS A 301 14.18 15.09 15.49
C LYS A 301 12.79 14.48 15.75
N VAL A 302 12.07 14.13 14.68
CA VAL A 302 10.72 13.53 14.74
C VAL A 302 10.73 12.06 14.27
N SER A 303 11.88 11.47 13.93
CA SER A 303 11.95 10.08 13.42
C SER A 303 11.31 9.04 14.34
N ASP A 304 11.69 9.03 15.62
CA ASP A 304 11.18 8.09 16.63
C ASP A 304 10.01 8.70 17.44
N TRP A 305 9.26 9.64 16.85
CA TRP A 305 8.06 10.20 17.46
C TRP A 305 6.89 9.23 17.30
N CYS A 306 6.24 8.89 18.42
CA CYS A 306 5.00 8.15 18.45
C CYS A 306 3.82 9.08 18.79
N GLU A 307 2.78 9.04 17.95
CA GLU A 307 1.55 9.82 18.14
C GLU A 307 0.81 9.43 19.43
N GLU A 308 0.81 8.14 19.77
CA GLU A 308 0.07 7.61 20.92
C GLU A 308 0.72 7.96 22.27
N GLU A 309 2.06 7.96 22.31
CA GLU A 309 2.83 8.40 23.48
C GLU A 309 2.64 9.90 23.72
N GLU A 310 2.63 10.71 22.67
CA GLU A 310 2.41 12.14 22.83
C GLU A 310 0.98 12.48 23.26
N GLU A 311 -0.05 11.80 22.73
CA GLU A 311 -1.42 11.96 23.24
C GLU A 311 -1.49 11.59 24.73
N LEU A 312 -0.86 10.49 25.16
CA LEU A 312 -0.84 10.08 26.57
C LEU A 312 -0.11 11.10 27.47
N ILE A 313 1.06 11.60 27.04
CA ILE A 313 1.80 12.65 27.77
C ILE A 313 0.96 13.93 27.90
N LEU A 314 0.22 14.30 26.86
CA LEU A 314 -0.68 15.46 26.88
C LEU A 314 -1.91 15.24 27.77
N GLU A 315 -2.44 14.02 27.86
CA GLU A 315 -3.48 13.65 28.83
C GLU A 315 -2.96 13.80 30.27
N ILE A 316 -1.78 13.25 30.59
CA ILE A 316 -1.14 13.35 31.92
C ILE A 316 -0.84 14.82 32.31
N VAL A 317 -0.41 15.64 31.35
CA VAL A 317 -0.15 17.08 31.57
C VAL A 317 -1.44 17.87 31.81
N ASN A 318 -2.56 17.44 31.23
CA ASN A 318 -3.88 18.04 31.44
C ASN A 318 -4.52 17.58 32.76
N ASP A 319 -4.44 16.29 33.08
CA ASP A 319 -4.94 15.67 34.32
C ASP A 319 -4.07 14.47 34.71
N VAL A 320 -3.55 14.50 35.94
CA VAL A 320 -2.67 13.45 36.48
C VAL A 320 -3.43 12.16 36.77
N ASN A 321 -4.74 12.24 37.02
CA ASN A 321 -5.60 11.10 37.37
C ASN A 321 -6.30 10.49 36.14
N CYS A 322 -5.74 10.64 34.93
CA CYS A 322 -6.34 10.12 33.70
C CYS A 322 -6.27 8.58 33.61
N GLU A 323 -7.37 7.95 33.19
CA GLU A 323 -7.38 6.51 32.86
C GLU A 323 -7.09 6.27 31.37
N PRO A 324 -6.26 5.26 31.01
CA PRO A 324 -5.96 4.96 29.62
C PRO A 324 -7.17 4.39 28.86
N LYS A 325 -7.46 4.95 27.68
CA LYS A 325 -8.55 4.52 26.80
C LYS A 325 -8.33 3.10 26.27
N LYS A 326 -9.02 2.12 26.85
CA LYS A 326 -8.97 0.69 26.47
C LYS A 326 -9.46 0.46 25.03
N TYR A 327 -8.72 -0.33 24.26
CA TYR A 327 -9.12 -0.76 22.92
C TYR A 327 -10.37 -1.64 22.96
N LYS A 328 -11.40 -1.30 22.17
CA LYS A 328 -12.61 -2.11 21.98
C LYS A 328 -12.97 -2.16 20.50
N HIS A 329 -12.64 -3.25 19.82
CA HIS A 329 -13.09 -3.48 18.44
C HIS A 329 -14.48 -4.14 18.43
N SER A 330 -15.37 -3.68 17.56
CA SER A 330 -16.72 -4.25 17.39
C SER A 330 -16.91 -4.67 15.94
N TYR A 331 -16.78 -5.97 15.68
CA TYR A 331 -16.94 -6.55 14.35
C TYR A 331 -18.29 -6.18 13.71
N LEU A 332 -19.38 -6.18 14.48
CA LEU A 332 -20.71 -5.80 13.99
C LEU A 332 -20.73 -4.35 13.44
N ARG A 333 -20.12 -3.39 14.16
CA ARG A 333 -20.01 -2.01 13.66
C ARG A 333 -19.10 -1.89 12.44
N SER A 334 -17.98 -2.62 12.43
CA SER A 334 -17.06 -2.62 11.29
C SER A 334 -17.72 -3.18 10.02
N THR A 335 -18.44 -4.30 10.13
CA THR A 335 -19.23 -4.88 9.03
C THR A 335 -20.35 -3.95 8.57
N LEU A 336 -21.05 -3.28 9.48
CA LEU A 336 -22.08 -2.29 9.12
C LEU A 336 -21.48 -1.11 8.35
N VAL A 337 -20.35 -0.56 8.82
CA VAL A 337 -19.62 0.51 8.12
C VAL A 337 -19.16 0.04 6.73
N LEU A 338 -18.66 -1.19 6.59
CA LEU A 338 -18.27 -1.76 5.30
C LEU A 338 -19.47 -1.86 4.34
N ILE A 339 -20.63 -2.36 4.80
CA ILE A 339 -21.86 -2.42 4.00
C ILE A 339 -22.30 -1.02 3.57
N CYS A 340 -22.30 -0.03 4.47
CA CYS A 340 -22.68 1.34 4.10
C CYS A 340 -21.69 1.97 3.11
N VAL A 341 -20.39 1.68 3.21
CA VAL A 341 -19.37 2.11 2.23
C VAL A 341 -19.62 1.48 0.86
N THR A 342 -19.88 0.17 0.78
CA THR A 342 -20.13 -0.49 -0.51
C THR A 342 -21.43 -0.01 -1.16
N VAL A 343 -22.50 0.18 -0.39
CA VAL A 343 -23.76 0.78 -0.88
C VAL A 343 -23.52 2.20 -1.42
N MET A 344 -22.74 3.03 -0.72
CA MET A 344 -22.41 4.38 -1.20
C MET A 344 -21.62 4.35 -2.52
N ILE A 345 -20.66 3.44 -2.66
CA ILE A 345 -19.91 3.25 -3.91
C ILE A 345 -20.84 2.83 -5.06
N LEU A 346 -21.77 1.89 -4.82
CA LEU A 346 -22.76 1.49 -5.83
C LEU A 346 -23.69 2.65 -6.24
N VAL A 347 -24.07 3.52 -5.32
CA VAL A 347 -24.86 4.73 -5.61
C VAL A 347 -24.05 5.73 -6.46
N ILE A 348 -22.79 5.97 -6.14
CA ILE A 348 -21.90 6.85 -6.93
C ILE A 348 -21.74 6.28 -8.35
N ILE A 349 -21.42 4.99 -8.48
CA ILE A 349 -21.28 4.31 -9.77
C ILE A 349 -22.60 4.39 -10.56
N GLY A 350 -23.75 4.13 -9.93
CA GLY A 350 -25.07 4.24 -10.57
C GLY A 350 -25.37 5.65 -11.09
N LEU A 351 -25.06 6.69 -10.30
CA LEU A 351 -25.26 8.08 -10.71
C LEU A 351 -24.34 8.51 -11.86
N THR A 352 -23.08 8.06 -11.87
CA THR A 352 -22.16 8.35 -13.00
C THR A 352 -22.62 7.67 -14.30
N HIS A 353 -23.13 6.44 -14.24
CA HIS A 353 -23.75 5.78 -15.40
C HIS A 353 -25.07 6.45 -15.82
N ALA A 354 -25.89 6.91 -14.88
CA ALA A 354 -27.11 7.66 -15.19
C ALA A 354 -26.80 8.97 -15.94
N LEU A 355 -25.68 9.64 -15.64
CA LEU A 355 -25.23 10.81 -16.42
C LEU A 355 -24.87 10.43 -17.87
N VAL A 356 -24.21 9.29 -18.09
CA VAL A 356 -23.92 8.84 -19.45
C VAL A 356 -25.22 8.57 -20.22
N VAL A 357 -26.16 7.83 -19.61
CA VAL A 357 -27.47 7.57 -20.23
C VAL A 357 -28.23 8.87 -20.50
N PHE A 358 -28.14 9.86 -19.59
CA PHE A 358 -28.69 11.19 -19.82
C PHE A 358 -28.05 11.90 -21.02
N ARG A 359 -26.73 11.84 -21.23
CA ARG A 359 -26.06 12.39 -22.42
C ARG A 359 -26.62 11.77 -23.71
N VAL A 360 -26.80 10.45 -23.76
CA VAL A 360 -27.36 9.75 -24.93
C VAL A 360 -28.79 10.23 -25.22
N ILE A 361 -29.64 10.30 -24.17
CA ILE A 361 -31.02 10.81 -24.32
C ILE A 361 -31.03 12.28 -24.75
N ALA A 362 -30.16 13.11 -24.18
CA ALA A 362 -30.04 14.53 -24.53
C ALA A 362 -29.61 14.74 -25.99
N ALA A 363 -28.69 13.92 -26.52
CA ALA A 363 -28.31 13.99 -27.93
C ALA A 363 -29.51 13.75 -28.87
N VAL A 364 -30.33 12.73 -28.60
CA VAL A 364 -31.53 12.44 -29.39
C VAL A 364 -32.58 13.54 -29.25
N LEU A 365 -32.82 14.05 -28.03
CA LEU A 365 -33.76 15.16 -27.80
C LEU A 365 -33.33 16.47 -28.49
N LEU A 366 -32.03 16.77 -28.51
CA LEU A 366 -31.48 17.93 -29.22
C LEU A 366 -31.59 17.76 -30.75
N ALA A 367 -31.41 16.54 -31.27
CA ALA A 367 -31.61 16.21 -32.69
C ALA A 367 -33.10 16.23 -33.11
N GLU A 368 -34.03 15.89 -32.21
CA GLU A 368 -35.47 15.98 -32.47
C GLU A 368 -36.02 17.43 -32.34
N GLY A 369 -35.32 18.31 -31.61
CA GLY A 369 -35.69 19.70 -31.33
C GLY A 369 -35.91 20.60 -32.56
N SER A 370 -36.66 21.69 -32.36
CA SER A 370 -37.06 22.64 -33.41
C SER A 370 -36.02 23.71 -33.74
N TRP A 371 -34.99 23.87 -32.92
CA TRP A 371 -33.91 24.84 -33.15
C TRP A 371 -32.85 24.25 -34.08
N GLU A 372 -32.84 24.72 -35.33
CA GLU A 372 -32.01 24.23 -36.44
C GLU A 372 -30.49 24.24 -36.14
N PHE A 373 -30.02 25.21 -35.34
CA PHE A 373 -28.64 25.24 -34.86
C PHE A 373 -28.30 24.06 -33.92
N LEU A 374 -29.18 23.78 -32.95
CA LEU A 374 -28.99 22.72 -31.95
C LEU A 374 -29.19 21.33 -32.53
N SER A 375 -30.11 21.14 -33.49
CA SER A 375 -30.29 19.85 -34.16
C SER A 375 -29.07 19.49 -35.03
N THR A 376 -28.54 20.47 -35.76
CA THR A 376 -27.32 20.32 -36.59
C THR A 376 -26.07 20.03 -35.75
N HIS A 377 -25.95 20.62 -34.55
CA HIS A 377 -24.80 20.45 -33.65
C HIS A 377 -25.12 19.59 -32.40
N SER A 378 -26.08 18.67 -32.54
CA SER A 378 -26.69 17.93 -31.41
C SER A 378 -25.69 17.13 -30.56
N ASN A 379 -24.74 16.43 -31.17
CA ASN A 379 -23.69 15.70 -30.44
C ASN A 379 -22.80 16.65 -29.62
N SER A 380 -22.30 17.73 -30.22
CA SER A 380 -21.48 18.72 -29.51
C SER A 380 -22.25 19.42 -28.39
N GLY A 381 -23.54 19.71 -28.60
CA GLY A 381 -24.44 20.24 -27.58
C GLY A 381 -24.63 19.27 -26.40
N ALA A 382 -24.86 17.99 -26.67
CA ALA A 382 -25.00 16.95 -25.66
C ALA A 382 -23.69 16.70 -24.88
N MET A 383 -22.54 16.73 -25.55
CA MET A 383 -21.22 16.69 -24.90
C MET A 383 -21.02 17.85 -23.93
N MET A 384 -21.33 19.09 -24.34
CA MET A 384 -21.16 20.26 -23.48
C MET A 384 -22.16 20.29 -22.31
N LEU A 385 -23.44 19.92 -22.55
CA LEU A 385 -24.44 19.77 -21.49
C LEU A 385 -24.04 18.67 -20.48
N GLY A 386 -23.54 17.54 -20.98
CA GLY A 386 -23.02 16.44 -20.18
C GLY A 386 -21.82 16.86 -19.32
N ALA A 387 -20.89 17.66 -19.87
CA ALA A 387 -19.74 18.18 -19.13
C ALA A 387 -20.15 19.12 -17.98
N VAL A 388 -21.10 20.04 -18.21
CA VAL A 388 -21.65 20.92 -17.16
C VAL A 388 -22.37 20.11 -16.08
N LEU A 389 -23.20 19.15 -16.46
CA LEU A 389 -23.89 18.28 -15.50
C LEU A 389 -22.90 17.43 -14.70
N HIS A 390 -21.82 16.93 -15.32
CA HIS A 390 -20.79 16.13 -14.65
C HIS A 390 -20.06 16.96 -13.59
N TYR A 391 -19.70 18.21 -13.91
CA TYR A 391 -19.12 19.15 -12.95
C TYR A 391 -20.07 19.45 -11.77
N LEU A 392 -21.38 19.65 -12.03
CA LEU A 392 -22.38 19.83 -10.99
C LEU A 392 -22.52 18.60 -10.09
N ILE A 393 -22.58 17.40 -10.68
CA ILE A 393 -22.62 16.13 -9.93
C ILE A 393 -21.37 15.97 -9.06
N ILE A 394 -20.17 16.21 -9.59
CA ILE A 394 -18.92 16.16 -8.81
C ILE A 394 -18.98 17.14 -7.63
N THR A 395 -19.43 18.37 -7.86
CA THR A 395 -19.51 19.43 -6.83
C THR A 395 -20.48 19.05 -5.70
N VAL A 396 -21.68 18.57 -6.05
CA VAL A 396 -22.71 18.14 -5.09
C VAL A 396 -22.28 16.86 -4.37
N MET A 397 -21.78 15.86 -5.10
CA MET A 397 -21.36 14.57 -4.54
C MET A 397 -20.19 14.73 -3.57
N THR A 398 -19.24 15.64 -3.84
CA THR A 398 -18.13 15.94 -2.90
C THR A 398 -18.65 16.41 -1.53
N ARG A 399 -19.73 17.20 -1.50
CA ARG A 399 -20.38 17.65 -0.24
C ARG A 399 -21.08 16.48 0.48
N ILE A 400 -21.81 15.65 -0.27
CA ILE A 400 -22.49 14.45 0.27
C ILE A 400 -21.46 13.45 0.82
N ASN A 401 -20.40 13.14 0.07
CA ASN A 401 -19.30 12.27 0.45
C ASN A 401 -18.68 12.68 1.80
N ARG A 402 -18.43 13.99 2.00
CA ARG A 402 -17.91 14.51 3.28
C ARG A 402 -18.88 14.27 4.45
N ILE A 403 -20.18 14.50 4.26
CA ILE A 403 -21.20 14.25 5.30
C ILE A 403 -21.29 12.76 5.64
N VAL A 404 -21.36 11.90 4.62
CA VAL A 404 -21.45 10.44 4.78
C VAL A 404 -20.18 9.89 5.44
N ALA A 405 -18.98 10.28 4.99
CA ALA A 405 -17.71 9.84 5.56
C ALA A 405 -17.58 10.23 7.05
N MET A 406 -17.99 11.46 7.43
CA MET A 406 -18.02 11.87 8.84
C MET A 406 -18.98 11.01 9.67
N LYS A 407 -20.20 10.75 9.17
CA LYS A 407 -21.19 9.91 9.87
C LYS A 407 -20.73 8.45 10.01
N LEU A 408 -20.06 7.90 9.01
CA LEU A 408 -19.45 6.56 9.10
C LEU A 408 -18.35 6.49 10.16
N CYS A 409 -17.53 7.54 10.30
CA CYS A 409 -16.52 7.61 11.35
C CYS A 409 -17.13 7.76 12.76
N GLU A 410 -18.24 8.50 12.91
CA GLU A 410 -18.99 8.56 14.18
C GLU A 410 -19.57 7.20 14.59
N ILE A 411 -19.99 6.37 13.63
CA ILE A 411 -20.47 5.00 13.87
C ILE A 411 -19.33 4.06 14.27
N GLU A 412 -18.14 4.21 13.67
CA GLU A 412 -16.97 3.37 13.92
C GLU A 412 -16.42 3.51 15.35
N LYS A 413 -16.56 4.69 15.97
CA LYS A 413 -16.08 5.03 17.33
C LYS A 413 -14.59 4.70 17.56
N THR A 414 -13.73 5.34 16.77
CA THR A 414 -12.26 5.34 16.88
C THR A 414 -11.74 5.90 18.22
N ARG A 415 -10.56 5.43 18.65
CA ARG A 415 -9.94 5.77 19.96
C ARG A 415 -9.40 7.21 20.03
N SER A 416 -8.63 7.61 19.02
CA SER A 416 -7.95 8.91 18.95
C SER A 416 -8.48 9.77 17.81
N PHE A 417 -8.30 11.08 17.90
CA PHE A 417 -8.68 11.99 16.81
C PHE A 417 -7.91 11.68 15.53
N ALA A 418 -6.64 11.28 15.65
CA ALA A 418 -5.82 10.87 14.53
C ALA A 418 -6.30 9.58 13.85
N ALA A 419 -6.73 8.57 14.60
CA ALA A 419 -7.34 7.36 14.03
C ALA A 419 -8.62 7.70 13.25
N THR A 420 -9.43 8.65 13.75
CA THR A 420 -10.58 9.19 13.01
C THR A 420 -10.15 9.89 11.72
N GLU A 421 -9.10 10.72 11.77
CA GLU A 421 -8.56 11.45 10.60
C GLU A 421 -8.04 10.46 9.51
N LYS A 422 -7.34 9.40 9.93
CA LYS A 422 -6.85 8.30 9.07
C LYS A 422 -8.02 7.52 8.44
N SER A 423 -9.00 7.10 9.24
CA SER A 423 -10.18 6.35 8.78
C SER A 423 -11.10 7.18 7.86
N PHE A 424 -11.26 8.48 8.15
CA PHE A 424 -11.95 9.45 7.30
C PHE A 424 -11.23 9.62 5.95
N THR A 425 -9.90 9.74 5.97
CA THR A 425 -9.07 9.93 4.76
C THR A 425 -9.32 8.81 3.74
N VAL A 426 -9.25 7.55 4.16
CA VAL A 426 -9.50 6.39 3.27
C VAL A 426 -10.91 6.42 2.69
N LYS A 427 -11.94 6.63 3.51
CA LYS A 427 -13.35 6.65 3.06
C LYS A 427 -13.60 7.79 2.08
N MET A 428 -13.16 9.01 2.42
CA MET A 428 -13.36 10.20 1.59
C MET A 428 -12.60 10.09 0.27
N PHE A 429 -11.33 9.65 0.29
CA PHE A 429 -10.58 9.38 -0.94
C PHE A 429 -11.28 8.33 -1.82
N THR A 430 -11.74 7.22 -1.23
CA THR A 430 -12.42 6.15 -2.00
C THR A 430 -13.69 6.66 -2.69
N PHE A 431 -14.55 7.39 -1.98
CA PHE A 431 -15.75 7.97 -2.59
C PHE A 431 -15.40 9.01 -3.67
N GLN A 432 -14.39 9.85 -3.43
CA GLN A 432 -13.98 10.86 -4.40
C GLN A 432 -13.34 10.23 -5.65
N PHE A 433 -12.57 9.16 -5.48
CA PHE A 433 -11.98 8.37 -6.57
C PHE A 433 -13.07 7.83 -7.50
N PHE A 434 -14.08 7.12 -6.97
CA PHE A 434 -15.19 6.64 -7.79
C PHE A 434 -16.01 7.79 -8.40
N THR A 435 -16.15 8.92 -7.71
CA THR A 435 -16.87 10.10 -8.22
C THR A 435 -16.20 10.69 -9.47
N TYR A 436 -14.86 10.74 -9.51
CA TYR A 436 -14.10 11.26 -10.67
C TYR A 436 -13.86 10.20 -11.77
N PHE A 437 -13.50 8.97 -11.40
CA PHE A 437 -12.96 8.01 -12.35
C PHE A 437 -13.99 7.04 -12.94
N SER A 438 -15.18 6.86 -12.35
CA SER A 438 -16.16 5.89 -12.89
C SER A 438 -16.63 6.23 -14.31
N SER A 439 -16.82 7.52 -14.62
CA SER A 439 -17.19 7.96 -15.97
C SER A 439 -16.06 7.80 -16.98
N LEU A 440 -14.80 7.97 -16.56
CA LEU A 440 -13.62 7.70 -17.40
C LEU A 440 -13.42 6.20 -17.66
N PHE A 441 -13.59 5.35 -16.64
CA PHE A 441 -13.55 3.90 -16.82
C PHE A 441 -14.67 3.40 -17.75
N TYR A 442 -15.86 4.00 -17.68
CA TYR A 442 -16.94 3.72 -18.63
C TYR A 442 -16.52 4.04 -20.08
N VAL A 443 -16.05 5.27 -20.33
CA VAL A 443 -15.64 5.73 -21.67
C VAL A 443 -14.43 4.96 -22.20
N ALA A 444 -13.49 4.57 -21.33
CA ALA A 444 -12.31 3.80 -21.73
C ALA A 444 -12.65 2.35 -22.11
N PHE A 445 -13.47 1.64 -21.33
CA PHE A 445 -13.57 0.18 -21.38
C PHE A 445 -14.92 -0.37 -21.86
N PHE A 446 -16.01 0.39 -21.71
CA PHE A 446 -17.37 -0.09 -21.98
C PHE A 446 -18.04 0.60 -23.19
N LEU A 447 -17.76 1.89 -23.41
CA LEU A 447 -18.30 2.65 -24.53
C LEU A 447 -17.90 2.02 -25.88
N GLY A 448 -18.86 1.92 -26.81
CA GLY A 448 -18.65 1.37 -28.15
C GLY A 448 -18.36 -0.14 -28.23
N ARG A 449 -18.40 -0.90 -27.11
CA ARG A 449 -18.06 -2.34 -27.09
C ARG A 449 -19.24 -3.29 -26.93
N ILE A 450 -20.42 -2.78 -26.55
CA ILE A 450 -21.62 -3.58 -26.26
C ILE A 450 -22.74 -3.27 -27.28
N ASN A 451 -22.44 -2.53 -28.35
CA ASN A 451 -23.47 -1.86 -29.13
C ASN A 451 -24.18 -2.78 -30.14
N GLY A 452 -23.54 -3.88 -30.58
CA GLY A 452 -24.09 -4.80 -31.56
C GLY A 452 -23.60 -4.49 -32.99
N HIS A 453 -24.44 -4.73 -33.99
CA HIS A 453 -24.17 -4.45 -35.40
C HIS A 453 -25.44 -3.90 -36.08
N PRO A 454 -25.33 -3.28 -37.29
CA PRO A 454 -26.50 -2.93 -38.09
C PRO A 454 -27.44 -4.13 -38.29
N GLY A 455 -28.74 -3.96 -38.02
CA GLY A 455 -29.74 -5.03 -38.01
C GLY A 455 -29.86 -5.78 -36.67
N GLY A 456 -29.12 -5.36 -35.64
CA GLY A 456 -28.97 -6.09 -34.37
C GLY A 456 -28.37 -5.27 -33.22
N TYR A 457 -28.73 -3.98 -33.11
CA TYR A 457 -28.22 -3.12 -32.04
C TYR A 457 -28.79 -3.46 -30.64
N VAL A 458 -27.95 -3.32 -29.62
CA VAL A 458 -28.37 -3.40 -28.21
C VAL A 458 -29.05 -2.10 -27.80
N ARG A 459 -30.32 -2.18 -27.39
CA ARG A 459 -31.16 -1.02 -27.04
C ARG A 459 -31.52 -0.97 -25.55
N ILE A 460 -31.21 0.13 -24.89
CA ILE A 460 -31.61 0.39 -23.49
C ILE A 460 -33.14 0.48 -23.42
N ALA A 461 -33.75 -0.33 -22.56
CA ALA A 461 -35.20 -0.47 -22.41
C ALA A 461 -35.96 -0.69 -23.74
N GLY A 462 -35.30 -1.30 -24.74
CA GLY A 462 -35.84 -1.55 -26.08
C GLY A 462 -36.04 -0.30 -26.96
N LYS A 463 -35.68 0.91 -26.49
CA LYS A 463 -36.01 2.17 -27.17
C LYS A 463 -34.81 3.00 -27.63
N TRP A 464 -33.69 2.98 -26.91
CA TRP A 464 -32.57 3.87 -27.17
C TRP A 464 -31.29 3.08 -27.47
N ARG A 465 -30.69 3.28 -28.65
CA ARG A 465 -29.38 2.72 -29.03
C ARG A 465 -28.26 3.30 -28.14
N LEU A 466 -27.27 2.48 -27.79
CA LEU A 466 -26.08 2.94 -27.05
C LEU A 466 -25.18 3.82 -27.92
N GLU A 467 -24.51 4.78 -27.30
CA GLU A 467 -23.53 5.66 -27.97
C GLU A 467 -22.33 4.86 -28.50
N GLU A 468 -22.04 5.03 -29.79
CA GLU A 468 -20.89 4.46 -30.47
C GLU A 468 -19.68 5.38 -30.33
N CYS A 469 -18.49 4.81 -30.18
CA CYS A 469 -17.28 5.62 -30.28
C CYS A 469 -17.08 6.12 -31.72
N HIS A 470 -16.41 7.26 -31.85
CA HIS A 470 -15.92 7.74 -33.13
C HIS A 470 -15.13 6.65 -33.88
N PRO A 471 -15.21 6.52 -35.23
CA PRO A 471 -14.57 5.44 -36.00
C PRO A 471 -13.06 5.28 -35.74
N SER A 472 -12.38 6.38 -35.41
CA SER A 472 -10.95 6.43 -35.08
C SER A 472 -10.63 6.12 -33.60
N GLY A 473 -11.59 5.66 -32.80
CA GLY A 473 -11.40 5.14 -31.44
C GLY A 473 -11.99 6.01 -30.31
N CYS A 474 -12.20 5.37 -29.15
CA CYS A 474 -12.74 5.97 -27.91
C CYS A 474 -11.67 6.72 -27.07
N LEU A 475 -10.38 6.51 -27.36
CA LEU A 475 -9.24 7.05 -26.59
C LEU A 475 -9.22 8.57 -26.57
N THR A 476 -9.70 9.18 -27.65
CA THR A 476 -9.70 10.62 -27.88
C THR A 476 -10.91 11.32 -27.23
N ASP A 477 -12.06 10.65 -27.09
CA ASP A 477 -13.15 11.08 -26.20
C ASP A 477 -12.70 11.08 -24.73
N LEU A 478 -11.99 10.02 -24.31
CA LEU A 478 -11.38 9.91 -22.99
C LEU A 478 -10.38 11.05 -22.71
N PHE A 479 -9.50 11.35 -23.67
CA PHE A 479 -8.59 12.50 -23.61
C PHE A 479 -9.34 13.83 -23.45
N ILE A 480 -10.36 14.08 -24.28
CA ILE A 480 -11.16 15.33 -24.21
C ILE A 480 -11.83 15.44 -22.82
N GLN A 481 -12.41 14.37 -22.32
CA GLN A 481 -13.04 14.34 -21.00
C GLN A 481 -12.02 14.57 -19.87
N MET A 482 -10.83 13.97 -19.93
CA MET A 482 -9.74 14.22 -18.97
C MET A 482 -9.24 15.66 -19.03
N ALA A 483 -9.03 16.20 -20.23
CA ALA A 483 -8.58 17.57 -20.44
C ALA A 483 -9.61 18.57 -19.88
N ILE A 484 -10.91 18.35 -20.14
CA ILE A 484 -11.99 19.16 -19.57
C ILE A 484 -11.98 19.04 -18.05
N ILE A 485 -11.98 17.84 -17.46
CA ILE A 485 -12.02 17.69 -15.98
C ILE A 485 -10.80 18.35 -15.33
N MET A 486 -9.61 18.12 -15.86
CA MET A 486 -8.35 18.61 -15.27
C MET A 486 -8.18 20.13 -15.46
N VAL A 487 -8.48 20.68 -16.65
CA VAL A 487 -8.39 22.13 -16.89
C VAL A 487 -9.54 22.87 -16.22
N LEU A 488 -10.79 22.40 -16.34
CA LEU A 488 -11.96 23.10 -15.81
C LEU A 488 -11.94 23.13 -14.28
N LYS A 489 -11.70 22.00 -13.61
CA LYS A 489 -11.59 21.96 -12.14
C LYS A 489 -10.50 22.92 -11.67
N GLN A 490 -9.30 22.83 -12.24
CA GLN A 490 -8.17 23.59 -11.75
C GLN A 490 -8.31 25.08 -12.02
N THR A 491 -8.69 25.47 -13.25
CA THR A 491 -8.88 26.89 -13.59
C THR A 491 -9.99 27.50 -12.73
N ILE A 492 -11.08 26.78 -12.48
CA ILE A 492 -12.19 27.26 -11.64
C ILE A 492 -11.81 27.28 -10.15
N SER A 493 -11.09 26.28 -9.63
CA SER A 493 -10.59 26.26 -8.24
C SER A 493 -9.67 27.46 -7.99
N ASN A 494 -8.65 27.63 -8.83
CA ASN A 494 -7.69 28.72 -8.75
C ASN A 494 -8.37 30.10 -8.86
N VAL A 495 -9.41 30.23 -9.69
CA VAL A 495 -10.20 31.47 -9.81
C VAL A 495 -11.08 31.73 -8.59
N PHE A 496 -11.83 30.75 -8.08
CA PHE A 496 -12.65 30.95 -6.88
C PHE A 496 -11.79 31.22 -5.64
N GLU A 497 -10.67 30.52 -5.49
CA GLU A 497 -9.73 30.70 -4.38
C GLU A 497 -9.07 32.10 -4.41
N PHE A 498 -8.71 32.60 -5.58
CA PHE A 498 -8.16 33.96 -5.73
C PHE A 498 -9.22 35.07 -5.58
N THR A 499 -10.43 34.84 -6.09
CA THR A 499 -11.46 35.89 -6.24
C THR A 499 -12.32 36.01 -4.98
N GLY A 500 -12.74 34.89 -4.38
CA GLY A 500 -13.65 34.88 -3.23
C GLY A 500 -13.16 35.72 -2.04
N PRO A 501 -11.94 35.50 -1.52
CA PRO A 501 -11.40 36.26 -0.39
C PRO A 501 -11.15 37.74 -0.74
N LYS A 502 -10.72 38.04 -1.98
CA LYS A 502 -10.52 39.44 -2.41
C LYS A 502 -11.83 40.21 -2.49
N CYS A 503 -12.91 39.63 -3.01
CA CYS A 503 -14.21 40.29 -3.04
C CYS A 503 -14.70 40.60 -1.63
N ALA A 504 -14.65 39.63 -0.70
CA ALA A 504 -15.03 39.85 0.70
C ALA A 504 -14.17 40.94 1.38
N HIS A 505 -12.86 40.94 1.14
CA HIS A 505 -11.95 41.92 1.73
C HIS A 505 -12.11 43.33 1.12
N CYS A 506 -12.43 43.44 -0.18
CA CYS A 506 -12.73 44.72 -0.82
C CYS A 506 -14.03 45.35 -0.30
N TYR A 507 -15.10 44.55 -0.12
CA TYR A 507 -16.35 45.04 0.48
C TYR A 507 -16.12 45.56 1.91
N LEU A 508 -15.40 44.81 2.76
CA LEU A 508 -15.11 45.23 4.14
C LEU A 508 -14.12 46.41 4.24
N LYS A 509 -13.25 46.62 3.25
CA LYS A 509 -12.31 47.76 3.24
C LYS A 509 -13.04 49.08 2.98
N HIS A 510 -14.07 49.10 2.14
CA HIS A 510 -14.83 50.31 1.81
C HIS A 510 -15.65 50.86 2.99
N GLU A 511 -15.85 50.06 4.05
CA GLU A 511 -16.59 50.45 5.26
C GLU A 511 -15.66 50.94 6.40
N SER A 512 -14.33 50.85 6.24
CA SER A 512 -13.38 51.02 7.37
C SER A 512 -12.28 52.08 7.21
N GLU A 513 -12.33 52.92 6.16
CA GLU A 513 -11.35 54.01 5.96
C GLU A 513 -11.75 55.38 6.58
N ASP A 514 -12.94 55.52 7.16
CA ASP A 514 -13.51 56.86 7.48
C ASP A 514 -13.24 57.41 8.90
N LYS A 515 -12.46 56.72 9.75
CA LYS A 515 -12.07 57.23 11.09
C LYS A 515 -10.62 56.91 11.47
N GLN A 516 -9.70 57.79 11.10
CA GLN A 516 -8.36 57.84 11.69
C GLN A 516 -8.31 58.84 12.85
N GLY A 517 -8.14 58.32 14.06
CA GLY A 517 -7.71 59.05 15.24
C GLY A 517 -6.70 58.19 16.00
N ALA A 518 -5.52 58.72 16.31
CA ALA A 518 -4.43 57.97 16.93
C ALA A 518 -4.45 58.13 18.45
N GLU A 519 -4.54 57.03 19.20
CA GLU A 519 -4.13 56.97 20.62
C GLU A 519 -3.94 55.51 21.14
N MET A 520 -3.55 55.36 22.41
CA MET A 520 -2.58 54.35 22.89
C MET A 520 -3.01 52.86 23.06
N CYS A 521 -2.01 52.00 22.80
CA CYS A 521 -1.67 50.65 23.33
C CYS A 521 -2.68 49.50 23.57
N ASP A 522 -3.99 49.69 23.77
CA ASP A 522 -4.94 48.56 23.86
C ASP A 522 -5.82 48.41 22.60
N ASN A 523 -6.22 49.53 21.98
CA ASN A 523 -6.86 49.53 20.65
C ASN A 523 -6.01 48.81 19.59
N CYS A 524 -4.68 48.78 19.74
CA CYS A 524 -3.80 48.05 18.84
C CYS A 524 -3.88 46.51 18.98
N LYS A 525 -4.19 45.99 20.17
CA LYS A 525 -4.36 44.54 20.41
C LYS A 525 -5.71 44.06 19.89
N LEU A 526 -6.78 44.80 20.21
CA LEU A 526 -8.12 44.51 19.74
C LEU A 526 -8.20 44.52 18.21
N ARG A 527 -7.63 45.53 17.55
CA ARG A 527 -7.50 45.58 16.09
C ARG A 527 -6.76 44.38 15.50
N ASP A 528 -5.80 43.79 16.22
CA ASP A 528 -5.10 42.59 15.77
C ASP A 528 -6.00 41.35 15.84
N TRP A 529 -6.68 41.16 16.97
CA TRP A 529 -7.62 40.07 17.20
C TRP A 529 -8.80 40.13 16.21
N LEU A 530 -9.36 41.33 16.00
CA LEU A 530 -10.43 41.58 15.04
C LEU A 530 -9.95 41.33 13.59
N SER A 531 -8.72 41.73 13.25
CA SER A 531 -8.13 41.44 11.93
C SER A 531 -7.92 39.95 11.69
N ASN A 532 -7.58 39.16 12.71
CA ASN A 532 -7.46 37.70 12.60
C ASN A 532 -8.84 37.02 12.58
N TYR A 533 -9.80 37.53 13.36
CA TYR A 533 -11.18 37.05 13.38
C TYR A 533 -11.89 37.23 12.02
N ARG A 534 -11.61 38.33 11.30
CA ARG A 534 -12.12 38.59 9.95
C ARG A 534 -11.51 37.71 8.84
N LEU A 535 -10.49 36.90 9.12
CA LEU A 535 -9.94 35.92 8.16
C LEU A 535 -10.85 34.67 8.08
N ASN A 536 -10.77 33.96 6.96
CA ASN A 536 -11.53 32.73 6.72
C ASN A 536 -11.22 31.68 7.79
N ASP A 537 -12.27 31.02 8.32
CA ASP A 537 -12.11 30.01 9.36
C ASP A 537 -11.52 28.71 8.82
N VAL A 538 -10.73 28.02 9.65
CA VAL A 538 -9.92 26.87 9.23
C VAL A 538 -10.23 25.63 10.05
N ASP A 539 -10.84 24.65 9.38
CA ASP A 539 -11.06 23.32 9.92
C ASP A 539 -9.77 22.52 10.07
N SER A 540 -9.77 21.54 10.98
CA SER A 540 -8.73 20.50 11.05
C SER A 540 -8.56 19.67 9.77
N PHE A 541 -9.50 19.80 8.82
CA PHE A 541 -9.52 19.13 7.52
C PHE A 541 -9.14 20.05 6.34
N SER A 542 -8.76 21.31 6.55
CA SER A 542 -8.33 22.19 5.44
C SER A 542 -7.16 21.55 4.66
N LEU A 543 -6.05 21.27 5.34
CA LEU A 543 -4.87 20.57 4.77
C LEU A 543 -5.20 19.19 4.17
N PHE A 544 -6.24 18.50 4.65
CA PHE A 544 -6.69 17.24 4.05
C PHE A 544 -7.25 17.44 2.63
N ASN A 545 -7.97 18.55 2.38
CA ASN A 545 -8.49 18.85 1.05
C ASN A 545 -7.34 19.14 0.07
N GLU A 546 -6.31 19.86 0.51
CA GLU A 546 -5.12 20.15 -0.33
C GLU A 546 -4.38 18.86 -0.71
N PHE A 547 -4.17 17.93 0.24
CA PHE A 547 -3.64 16.60 -0.10
C PHE A 547 -4.58 15.83 -1.05
N LEU A 548 -5.91 15.87 -0.84
CA LEU A 548 -6.88 15.18 -1.70
C LEU A 548 -6.85 15.73 -3.14
N GLU A 549 -6.72 17.06 -3.31
CA GLU A 549 -6.53 17.75 -4.59
C GLU A 549 -5.34 17.15 -5.34
N MET A 550 -4.16 17.16 -4.71
CA MET A 550 -2.90 16.71 -5.31
C MET A 550 -2.85 15.21 -5.58
N VAL A 551 -3.44 14.38 -4.70
CA VAL A 551 -3.47 12.91 -4.85
C VAL A 551 -4.45 12.49 -5.97
N ILE A 552 -5.56 13.21 -6.15
CA ILE A 552 -6.46 13.01 -7.29
C ILE A 552 -5.77 13.44 -8.59
N GLN A 553 -4.99 14.54 -8.60
CA GLN A 553 -4.18 14.93 -9.75
C GLN A 553 -3.12 13.86 -10.11
N PHE A 554 -2.40 13.32 -9.11
CA PHE A 554 -1.46 12.21 -9.29
C PHE A 554 -2.16 10.97 -9.88
N SER A 555 -3.40 10.70 -9.46
CA SER A 555 -4.21 9.60 -10.01
C SER A 555 -4.51 9.81 -11.51
N PHE A 556 -4.88 11.04 -11.93
CA PHE A 556 -5.09 11.34 -13.35
C PHE A 556 -3.80 11.21 -14.18
N THR A 557 -2.66 11.66 -13.67
CA THR A 557 -1.36 11.61 -14.38
C THR A 557 -0.73 10.22 -14.45
N THR A 558 -1.21 9.26 -13.67
CA THR A 558 -0.67 7.89 -13.64
C THR A 558 -1.61 6.85 -14.24
N ILE A 559 -2.92 6.87 -13.93
CA ILE A 559 -3.86 5.80 -14.32
C ILE A 559 -4.18 5.81 -15.82
N PHE A 560 -4.25 6.99 -16.44
CA PHE A 560 -4.68 7.16 -17.83
C PHE A 560 -3.62 7.82 -18.73
N VAL A 561 -2.35 7.73 -18.34
CA VAL A 561 -1.26 8.41 -19.06
C VAL A 561 -1.03 7.86 -20.47
N ALA A 562 -1.39 6.59 -20.72
CA ALA A 562 -1.43 6.00 -22.06
C ALA A 562 -2.44 6.67 -23.02
N ALA A 563 -3.44 7.40 -22.52
CA ALA A 563 -4.36 8.18 -23.36
C ALA A 563 -3.89 9.63 -23.58
N PHE A 564 -3.07 10.18 -22.69
CA PHE A 564 -2.67 11.59 -22.74
C PHE A 564 -1.23 11.83 -22.22
N PRO A 565 -0.21 11.73 -23.10
CA PRO A 565 1.21 11.88 -22.73
C PRO A 565 1.60 13.25 -22.15
N LEU A 566 0.83 14.31 -22.42
CA LEU A 566 1.07 15.65 -21.89
C LEU A 566 0.47 15.87 -20.49
N ALA A 567 -0.19 14.87 -19.88
CA ALA A 567 -0.73 14.99 -18.53
C ALA A 567 0.31 15.46 -17.49
N PRO A 568 1.55 14.94 -17.47
CA PRO A 568 2.57 15.39 -16.51
C PRO A 568 3.01 16.84 -16.74
N LEU A 569 2.95 17.36 -17.97
CA LEU A 569 3.27 18.77 -18.24
C LEU A 569 2.20 19.70 -17.67
N LEU A 570 0.92 19.39 -17.88
CA LEU A 570 -0.17 20.20 -17.33
C LEU A 570 -0.19 20.14 -15.79
N ALA A 571 0.08 18.97 -15.22
CA ALA A 571 0.24 18.78 -13.78
C ALA A 571 1.47 19.52 -13.21
N LEU A 572 2.59 19.60 -13.94
CA LEU A 572 3.78 20.37 -13.55
C LEU A 572 3.48 21.87 -13.50
N ILE A 573 2.84 22.40 -14.55
CA ILE A 573 2.39 23.80 -14.60
C ILE A 573 1.43 24.08 -13.45
N ASN A 574 0.49 23.16 -13.17
CA ASN A 574 -0.42 23.34 -12.05
C ASN A 574 0.29 23.40 -10.71
N ASN A 575 1.10 22.39 -10.35
CA ASN A 575 1.77 22.36 -9.05
C ASN A 575 2.60 23.64 -8.78
N VAL A 576 3.25 24.18 -9.81
CA VAL A 576 4.04 25.42 -9.71
C VAL A 576 3.18 26.63 -9.35
N ILE A 577 1.93 26.69 -9.86
CA ILE A 577 0.93 27.69 -9.49
C ILE A 577 0.39 27.39 -8.08
N GLU A 578 0.05 26.13 -7.80
CA GLU A 578 -0.59 25.68 -6.56
C GLU A 578 0.27 25.95 -5.31
N ILE A 579 1.57 25.61 -5.36
CA ILE A 579 2.53 25.89 -4.28
C ILE A 579 2.47 27.36 -3.83
N ARG A 580 2.16 28.29 -4.76
CA ARG A 580 2.08 29.72 -4.48
C ARG A 580 0.66 30.15 -4.08
N LEU A 581 -0.39 29.56 -4.66
CA LEU A 581 -1.78 29.77 -4.23
C LEU A 581 -1.97 29.33 -2.78
N ASP A 582 -1.62 28.09 -2.45
CA ASP A 582 -1.69 27.54 -1.09
C ASP A 582 -0.92 28.39 -0.08
N ALA A 583 0.29 28.82 -0.43
CA ALA A 583 1.10 29.68 0.43
C ALA A 583 0.43 31.04 0.67
N ILE A 584 -0.19 31.64 -0.35
CA ILE A 584 -0.93 32.92 -0.24
C ILE A 584 -2.21 32.73 0.59
N LYS A 585 -2.98 31.67 0.34
CA LYS A 585 -4.17 31.25 1.08
C LYS A 585 -3.87 31.13 2.59
N MET A 586 -2.95 30.23 2.96
CA MET A 586 -2.61 29.93 4.35
C MET A 586 -1.91 31.07 5.11
N VAL A 587 -1.15 31.95 4.42
CA VAL A 587 -0.43 33.07 5.07
C VAL A 587 -1.28 34.33 5.19
N THR A 588 -2.22 34.58 4.27
CA THR A 588 -2.88 35.90 4.15
C THR A 588 -4.41 35.93 4.12
N LEU A 589 -5.08 34.83 3.79
CA LEU A 589 -6.54 34.79 3.59
C LEU A 589 -7.24 33.95 4.67
N GLU A 590 -6.55 32.94 5.19
CA GLU A 590 -7.00 32.02 6.23
C GLU A 590 -6.45 32.38 7.62
N ARG A 591 -7.15 31.92 8.67
CA ARG A 591 -6.65 31.93 10.05
C ARG A 591 -5.51 30.91 10.23
N ARG A 592 -4.66 31.11 11.23
CA ARG A 592 -3.49 30.26 11.44
C ARG A 592 -3.89 28.83 11.84
N LEU A 593 -3.55 27.88 10.97
CA LEU A 593 -3.59 26.44 11.23
C LEU A 593 -2.94 26.09 12.58
N VAL A 594 -3.59 25.23 13.36
CA VAL A 594 -3.04 24.69 14.61
C VAL A 594 -1.87 23.77 14.28
N PRO A 595 -0.65 24.03 14.79
CA PRO A 595 0.50 23.19 14.50
C PRO A 595 0.32 21.74 14.99
N LYS A 596 0.67 20.77 14.13
CA LYS A 596 0.70 19.33 14.44
C LYS A 596 2.08 18.76 14.09
N LYS A 597 2.60 17.89 14.97
CA LYS A 597 3.73 17.01 14.65
C LYS A 597 3.27 15.86 13.76
N THR A 598 4.21 15.35 12.97
CA THR A 598 4.12 14.07 12.26
C THR A 598 5.52 13.69 11.76
N ASN A 599 5.77 12.40 11.58
CA ASN A 599 6.97 11.85 10.95
C ASN A 599 6.74 11.44 9.49
N ASP A 600 5.49 11.46 9.01
CA ASP A 600 5.13 11.18 7.63
C ASP A 600 3.92 12.00 7.15
N ILE A 601 3.49 11.78 5.90
CA ILE A 601 2.22 12.30 5.37
C ILE A 601 1.03 11.37 5.71
N GLY A 602 1.26 10.35 6.54
CA GLY A 602 0.32 9.30 6.91
C GLY A 602 -0.14 8.44 5.74
N VAL A 603 -1.41 8.05 5.82
CA VAL A 603 -2.14 7.12 4.93
C VAL A 603 -2.06 7.50 3.44
N TRP A 604 -1.73 8.74 3.11
CA TRP A 604 -1.52 9.16 1.72
C TRP A 604 -0.40 8.37 1.02
N ILE A 605 0.60 7.84 1.73
CA ILE A 605 1.62 6.95 1.12
C ILE A 605 0.96 5.65 0.65
N ASP A 606 0.18 5.01 1.50
CA ASP A 606 -0.51 3.75 1.20
C ASP A 606 -1.50 3.92 0.04
N VAL A 607 -2.20 5.07 0.02
CA VAL A 607 -3.10 5.47 -1.08
C VAL A 607 -2.33 5.66 -2.40
N LEU A 608 -1.20 6.38 -2.39
CA LEU A 608 -0.39 6.58 -3.59
C LEU A 608 0.23 5.26 -4.11
N GLU A 609 0.61 4.35 -3.20
CA GLU A 609 1.11 3.03 -3.57
C GLU A 609 0.02 2.16 -4.22
N ALA A 610 -1.21 2.19 -3.68
CA ALA A 610 -2.38 1.55 -4.28
C ALA A 610 -2.75 2.13 -5.66
N ILE A 611 -2.73 3.46 -5.81
CA ILE A 611 -2.88 4.14 -7.12
C ILE A 611 -1.80 3.66 -8.09
N GLY A 612 -0.54 3.56 -7.64
CA GLY A 612 0.59 3.09 -8.45
C GLY A 612 0.46 1.63 -8.91
N VAL A 613 -0.28 0.77 -8.19
CA VAL A 613 -0.64 -0.58 -8.64
C VAL A 613 -1.77 -0.51 -9.67
N LEU A 614 -2.86 0.20 -9.35
CA LEU A 614 -4.01 0.37 -10.24
C LEU A 614 -3.63 0.98 -11.60
N ALA A 615 -2.66 1.89 -11.61
CA ALA A 615 -2.15 2.51 -12.83
C ALA A 615 -1.50 1.51 -13.80
N VAL A 616 -0.86 0.43 -13.32
CA VAL A 616 -0.30 -0.60 -14.21
C VAL A 616 -1.41 -1.33 -14.95
N ILE A 617 -2.42 -1.77 -14.20
CA ILE A 617 -3.58 -2.50 -14.71
C ILE A 617 -4.37 -1.61 -15.69
N ALA A 618 -4.65 -0.36 -15.30
CA ALA A 618 -5.41 0.58 -16.11
C ALA A 618 -4.71 0.95 -17.43
N ASN A 619 -3.41 1.28 -17.41
CA ASN A 619 -2.69 1.57 -18.66
C ASN A 619 -2.58 0.34 -19.56
N GLY A 620 -2.36 -0.85 -18.98
CA GLY A 620 -2.36 -2.11 -19.73
C GLY A 620 -3.70 -2.36 -20.43
N LEU A 621 -4.82 -2.15 -19.72
CA LEU A 621 -6.17 -2.24 -20.29
C LEU A 621 -6.45 -1.12 -21.31
N VAL A 622 -6.00 0.12 -21.13
CA VAL A 622 -6.18 1.20 -22.11
C VAL A 622 -5.46 0.88 -23.42
N ILE A 623 -4.23 0.37 -23.36
CA ILE A 623 -3.46 0.00 -24.56
C ILE A 623 -4.00 -1.29 -25.21
N GLY A 624 -4.38 -2.29 -24.41
CA GLY A 624 -4.90 -3.56 -24.91
C GLY A 624 -6.34 -3.45 -25.46
N VAL A 625 -7.22 -2.75 -24.75
CA VAL A 625 -8.66 -2.68 -25.07
C VAL A 625 -8.99 -1.43 -25.89
N SER A 626 -8.65 -0.24 -25.39
CA SER A 626 -9.15 1.04 -25.91
C SER A 626 -8.42 1.56 -27.15
N SER A 627 -7.11 1.29 -27.24
CA SER A 627 -6.23 1.66 -28.37
C SER A 627 -6.36 0.69 -29.57
N ASP A 628 -6.04 1.19 -30.76
CA ASP A 628 -5.95 0.40 -31.99
C ASP A 628 -4.51 -0.13 -32.23
N PHE A 629 -3.61 -0.03 -31.25
CA PHE A 629 -2.24 -0.56 -31.32
C PHE A 629 -2.21 -2.08 -31.61
N ILE A 630 -2.98 -2.88 -30.86
CA ILE A 630 -2.98 -4.35 -31.02
C ILE A 630 -3.56 -4.80 -32.37
N PRO A 631 -4.73 -4.31 -32.83
CA PRO A 631 -5.23 -4.63 -34.17
C PRO A 631 -4.25 -4.24 -35.31
N ARG A 632 -3.61 -3.07 -35.24
CA ARG A 632 -2.57 -2.64 -36.20
C ARG A 632 -1.37 -3.59 -36.18
N LEU A 633 -0.94 -4.05 -35.02
CA LEU A 633 0.17 -4.99 -34.87
C LEU A 633 -0.16 -6.36 -35.49
N VAL A 634 -1.35 -6.89 -35.20
CA VAL A 634 -1.85 -8.17 -35.77
C VAL A 634 -1.96 -8.06 -37.30
N TYR A 635 -2.48 -6.96 -37.83
CA TYR A 635 -2.55 -6.73 -39.27
C TYR A 635 -1.16 -6.75 -39.91
N ARG A 636 -0.22 -5.94 -39.42
CA ARG A 636 1.15 -5.81 -39.97
C ARG A 636 1.85 -7.14 -40.16
N TYR A 637 1.69 -8.08 -39.23
CA TYR A 637 2.42 -9.35 -39.23
C TYR A 637 1.66 -10.54 -39.85
N LEU A 638 0.33 -10.51 -39.95
CA LEU A 638 -0.45 -11.67 -40.40
C LEU A 638 -1.32 -11.43 -41.64
N TYR A 639 -1.71 -10.17 -41.92
CA TYR A 639 -2.71 -9.84 -42.95
C TYR A 639 -2.25 -8.75 -43.95
N GLY A 640 -1.32 -7.88 -43.55
CA GLY A 640 -0.80 -6.79 -44.37
C GLY A 640 0.15 -7.27 -45.48
N PRO A 641 0.49 -6.39 -46.45
CA PRO A 641 1.29 -6.75 -47.63
C PRO A 641 2.68 -7.31 -47.30
N CYS A 642 3.24 -6.97 -46.13
CA CYS A 642 4.53 -7.47 -45.66
C CYS A 642 4.48 -8.89 -45.05
N ALA A 643 3.30 -9.46 -44.75
CA ALA A 643 3.19 -10.76 -44.09
C ALA A 643 3.74 -11.92 -44.94
N ASN A 644 3.62 -11.83 -46.27
CA ASN A 644 4.14 -12.82 -47.21
C ASN A 644 5.59 -12.53 -47.68
N GLY A 645 6.22 -11.44 -47.22
CA GLY A 645 7.59 -11.05 -47.61
C GLY A 645 7.78 -10.60 -49.07
N THR A 646 6.71 -10.58 -49.89
CA THR A 646 6.76 -10.31 -51.34
C THR A 646 6.76 -8.82 -51.72
N ALA A 647 6.42 -7.92 -50.79
CA ALA A 647 6.31 -6.50 -51.04
C ALA A 647 7.39 -5.72 -50.27
N THR A 648 8.35 -5.15 -50.99
CA THR A 648 9.45 -4.34 -50.42
C THR A 648 9.30 -2.84 -50.64
N ASP A 649 8.40 -2.43 -51.54
CA ASP A 649 8.25 -1.04 -52.01
C ASP A 649 6.90 -0.40 -51.59
N THR A 650 6.14 -1.08 -50.71
CA THR A 650 4.89 -0.57 -50.15
C THR A 650 4.90 -0.60 -48.62
N ASP A 651 4.26 0.39 -48.00
CA ASP A 651 4.15 0.46 -46.54
C ASP A 651 3.38 -0.75 -45.98
N CYS A 652 3.93 -1.42 -44.96
CA CYS A 652 3.33 -2.61 -44.35
C CYS A 652 1.94 -2.41 -43.70
N MET A 653 1.47 -1.16 -43.59
CA MET A 653 0.15 -0.79 -43.06
C MET A 653 -0.85 -0.39 -44.15
N ALA A 654 -0.44 -0.39 -45.42
CA ALA A 654 -1.32 -0.07 -46.55
C ALA A 654 -2.47 -1.09 -46.65
N GLY A 655 -3.71 -0.59 -46.74
CA GLY A 655 -4.93 -1.38 -46.78
C GLY A 655 -5.53 -1.70 -45.41
N TYR A 656 -4.96 -1.19 -44.31
CA TYR A 656 -5.46 -1.47 -42.96
C TYR A 656 -6.89 -1.01 -42.75
N ILE A 657 -7.23 0.22 -43.19
CA ILE A 657 -8.56 0.79 -42.94
C ILE A 657 -9.64 -0.05 -43.63
N ASN A 658 -9.42 -0.40 -44.91
CA ASN A 658 -10.34 -1.23 -45.68
C ASN A 658 -10.52 -2.64 -45.06
N ASN A 659 -9.46 -3.24 -44.52
CA ASN A 659 -9.51 -4.53 -43.82
C ASN A 659 -10.13 -4.46 -42.40
N SER A 660 -10.31 -3.25 -41.85
CA SER A 660 -10.91 -3.03 -40.52
C SER A 660 -12.41 -2.71 -40.54
N LEU A 661 -13.00 -2.65 -41.75
CA LEU A 661 -14.38 -2.29 -42.00
C LEU A 661 -15.17 -3.52 -42.49
N SER A 662 -16.34 -3.75 -41.90
CA SER A 662 -17.37 -4.67 -42.39
C SER A 662 -18.43 -3.90 -43.16
N ILE A 663 -19.10 -4.56 -44.11
CA ILE A 663 -20.14 -3.98 -44.95
C ILE A 663 -21.51 -4.46 -44.46
N ALA A 664 -22.44 -3.53 -44.29
CA ALA A 664 -23.86 -3.75 -44.07
C ALA A 664 -24.63 -3.46 -45.36
N ARG A 665 -25.43 -4.43 -45.85
CA ARG A 665 -26.24 -4.28 -47.06
C ARG A 665 -27.69 -3.96 -46.72
N MET A 666 -28.33 -3.10 -47.51
CA MET A 666 -29.76 -2.81 -47.38
C MET A 666 -30.66 -3.94 -47.92
N ASP A 667 -30.07 -4.96 -48.56
CA ASP A 667 -30.75 -6.17 -49.03
C ASP A 667 -31.32 -7.00 -47.86
N ASP A 668 -30.69 -6.90 -46.68
CA ASP A 668 -31.12 -7.62 -45.48
C ASP A 668 -32.32 -6.98 -44.80
N GLN A 669 -33.37 -7.78 -44.59
CA GLN A 669 -34.64 -7.30 -44.04
C GLN A 669 -34.52 -6.72 -42.62
N ASN A 670 -33.57 -7.21 -41.81
CA ASN A 670 -33.28 -6.66 -40.48
C ASN A 670 -32.66 -5.25 -40.55
N ILE A 671 -31.81 -4.99 -41.55
CA ILE A 671 -31.13 -3.71 -41.75
C ILE A 671 -32.08 -2.70 -42.41
N HIS A 672 -32.87 -3.15 -43.39
CA HIS A 672 -33.92 -2.33 -44.02
C HIS A 672 -35.01 -1.88 -43.02
N ASN A 673 -35.33 -2.70 -42.02
CA ASN A 673 -36.25 -2.31 -40.94
C ASN A 673 -35.64 -1.30 -39.95
N GLU A 674 -34.31 -1.14 -39.94
CA GLU A 674 -33.59 -0.30 -38.98
C GLU A 674 -33.21 1.07 -39.55
N PHE A 675 -32.94 1.18 -40.86
CA PHE A 675 -32.65 2.45 -41.53
C PHE A 675 -33.69 2.81 -42.60
N SER A 676 -34.24 4.02 -42.53
CA SER A 676 -35.15 4.52 -43.56
C SER A 676 -34.41 4.98 -44.83
N VAL A 677 -35.07 4.90 -45.99
CA VAL A 677 -34.51 5.30 -47.30
C VAL A 677 -33.93 6.71 -47.30
N HIS A 678 -34.55 7.66 -46.58
CA HIS A 678 -34.05 9.03 -46.46
C HIS A 678 -32.69 9.12 -45.73
N GLN A 679 -32.39 8.20 -44.81
CA GLN A 679 -31.11 8.17 -44.09
C GLN A 679 -29.98 7.62 -44.98
N MET A 680 -30.31 6.74 -45.93
CA MET A 680 -29.40 6.21 -46.94
C MET A 680 -29.23 7.13 -48.16
N THR A 681 -29.46 8.45 -47.98
CA THR A 681 -29.13 9.48 -48.98
C THR A 681 -27.84 10.19 -48.60
N THR A 682 -26.91 10.33 -49.56
CA THR A 682 -25.74 11.21 -49.37
C THR A 682 -26.16 12.68 -49.24
N PRO A 683 -25.28 13.57 -48.75
CA PRO A 683 -25.49 15.02 -48.83
C PRO A 683 -25.74 15.52 -50.27
N SER A 684 -25.20 14.82 -51.27
CA SER A 684 -25.40 15.07 -52.71
C SER A 684 -26.68 14.45 -53.31
N GLY A 685 -27.54 13.80 -52.51
CA GLY A 685 -28.84 13.27 -52.94
C GLY A 685 -28.81 11.93 -53.67
N LEU A 686 -27.70 11.17 -53.59
CA LEU A 686 -27.58 9.83 -54.16
C LEU A 686 -28.04 8.78 -53.14
N ASN A 687 -28.85 7.82 -53.58
CA ASN A 687 -29.26 6.67 -52.77
C ASN A 687 -28.13 5.64 -52.69
N VAL A 688 -27.81 5.16 -51.49
CA VAL A 688 -26.74 4.20 -51.24
C VAL A 688 -27.32 2.84 -50.83
N SER A 689 -26.86 1.75 -51.45
CA SER A 689 -27.35 0.38 -51.19
C SER A 689 -26.60 -0.38 -50.08
N TYR A 690 -25.44 0.11 -49.66
CA TYR A 690 -24.62 -0.46 -48.59
C TYR A 690 -23.97 0.64 -47.76
N CYS A 691 -23.64 0.34 -46.51
CA CYS A 691 -22.83 1.22 -45.67
C CYS A 691 -21.77 0.40 -44.93
N SER A 692 -20.66 1.04 -44.58
CA SER A 692 -19.56 0.40 -43.86
C SER A 692 -19.63 0.72 -42.36
N TYR A 693 -19.17 -0.21 -41.53
CA TYR A 693 -19.05 -0.03 -40.08
C TYR A 693 -17.80 -0.75 -39.55
N LYS A 694 -17.27 -0.28 -38.41
CA LYS A 694 -16.02 -0.80 -37.85
C LYS A 694 -16.29 -1.98 -36.90
N ASP A 695 -16.25 -3.20 -37.43
CA ASP A 695 -16.19 -4.45 -36.68
C ASP A 695 -15.45 -5.51 -37.53
N TYR A 696 -15.13 -6.68 -36.95
CA TYR A 696 -14.48 -7.79 -37.63
C TYR A 696 -15.48 -8.93 -37.93
N ARG A 697 -16.52 -8.62 -38.71
CA ARG A 697 -17.63 -9.54 -39.05
C ARG A 697 -17.61 -10.00 -40.51
N SER A 698 -18.23 -11.14 -40.78
CA SER A 698 -18.53 -11.60 -42.13
C SER A 698 -19.51 -10.64 -42.82
N ASN A 699 -19.31 -10.38 -44.11
CA ASN A 699 -20.20 -9.54 -44.93
C ASN A 699 -21.48 -10.28 -45.40
N GLU A 700 -21.60 -11.58 -45.09
CA GLU A 700 -22.73 -12.43 -45.47
C GLU A 700 -23.59 -12.77 -44.24
N ASP A 701 -23.03 -13.50 -43.27
CA ASP A 701 -23.77 -13.96 -42.08
C ASP A 701 -23.76 -12.96 -40.89
N TYR A 702 -23.03 -11.83 -41.00
CA TYR A 702 -22.75 -10.88 -39.91
C TYR A 702 -22.14 -11.49 -38.63
N THR A 703 -21.68 -12.73 -38.67
CA THR A 703 -21.02 -13.43 -37.55
C THR A 703 -19.57 -12.95 -37.36
N PHE A 704 -19.01 -13.12 -36.15
CA PHE A 704 -17.63 -12.75 -35.86
C PHE A 704 -16.62 -13.63 -36.63
N THR A 705 -15.69 -12.99 -37.32
CA THR A 705 -14.63 -13.68 -38.07
C THR A 705 -13.59 -14.32 -37.13
N PRO A 706 -12.78 -15.29 -37.61
CA PRO A 706 -11.62 -15.78 -36.87
C PRO A 706 -10.61 -14.67 -36.50
N GLN A 707 -10.53 -13.60 -37.31
CA GLN A 707 -9.69 -12.43 -37.05
C GLN A 707 -10.12 -11.68 -35.78
N PHE A 708 -11.42 -11.56 -35.51
CA PHE A 708 -11.93 -10.98 -34.26
C PHE A 708 -11.39 -11.72 -33.03
N TRP A 709 -11.53 -13.05 -33.02
CA TRP A 709 -11.12 -13.89 -31.90
C TRP A 709 -9.60 -13.91 -31.72
N LEU A 710 -8.84 -13.89 -32.81
CA LEU A 710 -7.38 -13.77 -32.77
C LEU A 710 -6.94 -12.43 -32.17
N ILE A 711 -7.52 -11.31 -32.63
CA ILE A 711 -7.25 -9.98 -32.07
C ILE A 711 -7.59 -9.95 -30.58
N LEU A 712 -8.74 -10.52 -30.17
CA LEU A 712 -9.15 -10.59 -28.77
C LEU A 712 -8.16 -11.41 -27.91
N ALA A 713 -7.70 -12.56 -28.41
CA ALA A 713 -6.70 -13.39 -27.74
C ALA A 713 -5.35 -12.66 -27.58
N VAL A 714 -4.88 -11.98 -28.63
CA VAL A 714 -3.64 -11.18 -28.58
C VAL A 714 -3.78 -9.98 -27.64
N ARG A 715 -4.96 -9.34 -27.56
CA ARG A 715 -5.24 -8.28 -26.58
C ARG A 715 -5.08 -8.79 -25.14
N PHE A 716 -5.68 -9.93 -24.79
CA PHE A 716 -5.52 -10.52 -23.46
C PHE A 716 -4.07 -10.93 -23.16
N ALA A 717 -3.38 -11.57 -24.12
CA ALA A 717 -1.98 -11.94 -23.98
C ALA A 717 -1.07 -10.71 -23.76
N PHE A 718 -1.33 -9.61 -24.48
CA PHE A 718 -0.61 -8.35 -24.30
C PHE A 718 -0.84 -7.74 -22.91
N VAL A 719 -2.07 -7.67 -22.42
CA VAL A 719 -2.37 -7.11 -21.08
C VAL A 719 -1.61 -7.88 -20.00
N ILE A 720 -1.67 -9.22 -20.04
CA ILE A 720 -0.95 -10.09 -19.09
C ILE A 720 0.57 -9.85 -19.17
N LEU A 721 1.14 -9.83 -20.38
CA LEU A 721 2.57 -9.61 -20.58
C LEU A 721 3.01 -8.23 -20.08
N PHE A 722 2.27 -7.17 -20.44
CA PHE A 722 2.54 -5.80 -20.03
C PHE A 722 2.50 -5.66 -18.50
N GLU A 723 1.47 -6.19 -17.86
CA GLU A 723 1.31 -6.16 -16.40
C GLU A 723 2.50 -6.84 -15.70
N HIS A 724 2.83 -8.08 -16.07
CA HIS A 724 3.90 -8.84 -15.43
C HIS A 724 5.28 -8.19 -15.63
N VAL A 725 5.58 -7.74 -16.86
CA VAL A 725 6.86 -7.05 -17.16
C VAL A 725 6.98 -5.75 -16.35
N VAL A 726 5.94 -4.93 -16.32
CA VAL A 726 5.96 -3.67 -15.56
C VAL A 726 6.05 -3.93 -14.06
N VAL A 727 5.30 -4.90 -13.52
CA VAL A 727 5.37 -5.29 -12.09
C VAL A 727 6.78 -5.79 -11.71
N ILE A 728 7.43 -6.60 -12.55
CA ILE A 728 8.84 -7.01 -12.35
C ILE A 728 9.76 -5.79 -12.31
N CYS A 729 9.63 -4.85 -13.26
CA CYS A 729 10.40 -3.61 -13.28
C CYS A 729 10.17 -2.76 -12.01
N LYS A 730 8.93 -2.69 -11.50
CA LYS A 730 8.62 -1.99 -10.24
C LYS A 730 9.30 -2.66 -9.03
N PHE A 731 9.28 -3.99 -8.94
CA PHE A 731 9.99 -4.71 -7.86
C PHE A 731 11.50 -4.51 -7.92
N ILE A 732 12.11 -4.53 -9.11
CA ILE A 732 13.54 -4.25 -9.29
C ILE A 732 13.87 -2.81 -8.86
N ALA A 733 13.05 -1.83 -9.26
CA ALA A 733 13.23 -0.43 -8.87
C ALA A 733 13.12 -0.23 -7.34
N ALA A 734 12.13 -0.87 -6.69
CA ALA A 734 11.96 -0.80 -5.24
C ALA A 734 13.08 -1.51 -4.48
N TRP A 735 13.60 -2.63 -4.99
CA TRP A 735 14.73 -3.33 -4.38
C TRP A 735 16.05 -2.55 -4.49
N PHE A 736 16.26 -1.82 -5.60
CA PHE A 736 17.47 -1.04 -5.83
C PHE A 736 17.56 0.23 -4.97
N VAL A 737 16.43 0.82 -4.57
CA VAL A 737 16.40 2.08 -3.81
C VAL A 737 16.18 1.79 -2.32
N PRO A 738 17.20 1.94 -1.45
CA PRO A 738 17.02 1.76 -0.01
C PRO A 738 16.14 2.88 0.58
N SER A 739 15.15 2.49 1.38
CA SER A 739 14.12 3.37 1.96
C SER A 739 14.62 4.48 2.88
N ALA A 740 15.85 4.39 3.40
CA ALA A 740 16.51 5.42 4.19
C ALA A 740 17.99 5.54 3.80
N PRO A 741 18.55 6.77 3.70
CA PRO A 741 19.95 6.97 3.34
C PRO A 741 20.88 6.52 4.49
N MET A 742 22.06 6.01 4.15
CA MET A 742 23.00 5.48 5.15
C MET A 742 23.47 6.55 6.15
N GLN A 743 23.61 7.80 5.70
CA GLN A 743 23.99 8.93 6.55
C GLN A 743 23.02 9.12 7.72
N VAL A 744 21.70 9.15 7.47
CA VAL A 744 20.67 9.26 8.53
C VAL A 744 20.75 8.11 9.53
N LYS A 745 21.05 6.89 9.08
CA LYS A 745 21.23 5.74 9.99
C LYS A 745 22.45 5.93 10.91
N ASN A 746 23.55 6.45 10.37
CA ASN A 746 24.78 6.74 11.12
C ASN A 746 24.57 7.93 12.08
N ASP A 747 23.96 9.02 11.62
CA ASP A 747 23.71 10.23 12.43
C ASP A 747 22.80 9.90 13.62
N ARG A 748 21.75 9.08 13.40
CA ARG A 748 20.89 8.59 14.48
C ARG A 748 21.62 7.68 15.46
N LEU A 749 22.55 6.85 14.98
CA LEU A 749 23.39 6.00 15.83
C LEU A 749 24.34 6.86 16.70
N PHE A 750 24.95 7.90 16.12
CA PHE A 750 25.80 8.85 16.85
C PHE A 750 25.02 9.67 17.88
N ASP A 751 23.83 10.17 17.53
CA ASP A 751 22.96 10.89 18.47
C ASP A 751 22.51 10.00 19.63
N LYS A 752 22.08 8.76 19.35
CA LYS A 752 21.75 7.76 20.40
C LYS A 752 22.95 7.47 21.30
N LEU A 753 24.14 7.27 20.72
CA LEU A 753 25.38 7.04 21.48
C LEU A 753 25.74 8.24 22.38
N ASN A 754 25.60 9.47 21.88
CA ASN A 754 25.89 10.68 22.64
C ASN A 754 24.91 10.85 23.81
N ARG A 755 23.62 10.59 23.61
CA ARG A 755 22.60 10.65 24.68
C ARG A 755 22.88 9.62 25.77
N LEU A 756 23.19 8.37 25.41
CA LEU A 756 23.56 7.33 26.38
C LEU A 756 24.81 7.71 27.18
N LYS A 757 25.79 8.38 26.55
CA LYS A 757 26.95 8.94 27.25
C LYS A 757 26.58 10.08 28.21
N GLU A 758 25.65 10.97 27.86
CA GLU A 758 25.21 12.05 28.74
C GLU A 758 24.37 11.56 29.93
N GLU A 759 23.46 10.59 29.74
CA GLU A 759 22.72 9.98 30.85
C GLU A 759 23.66 9.20 31.78
N LEU A 760 24.67 8.51 31.24
CA LEU A 760 25.74 7.89 32.03
C LEU A 760 26.51 8.95 32.85
N LYS A 761 26.95 10.05 32.22
CA LYS A 761 27.62 11.16 32.93
C LYS A 761 26.75 11.78 34.03
N TRP A 762 25.44 11.86 33.84
CA TRP A 762 24.55 12.42 34.85
C TRP A 762 24.37 11.44 36.03
N ARG A 763 24.25 10.13 35.79
CA ARG A 763 24.28 9.13 36.87
C ARG A 763 25.66 9.02 37.56
N VAL A 764 26.74 9.42 36.90
CA VAL A 764 28.13 9.33 37.39
C VAL A 764 28.67 10.66 37.95
N LYS A 765 27.84 11.68 38.21
CA LYS A 765 28.31 12.85 38.98
C LYS A 765 28.61 12.43 40.43
N PRO A 766 29.86 12.53 40.91
CA PRO A 766 30.18 12.17 42.28
C PRO A 766 29.56 13.17 43.26
N VAL A 767 29.12 12.65 44.41
CA VAL A 767 28.96 13.45 45.63
C VAL A 767 30.32 14.09 45.93
N SER A 768 30.31 15.33 46.40
CA SER A 768 31.52 16.15 46.53
C SER A 768 32.50 15.61 47.57
N THR A 769 33.71 15.23 47.16
CA THR A 769 34.80 14.88 48.08
C THR A 769 36.15 15.48 47.67
N ILE A 770 36.65 16.34 48.55
CA ILE A 770 38.05 16.67 48.90
C ILE A 770 39.16 16.35 47.88
N THR A 771 39.90 17.39 47.48
CA THR A 771 41.13 17.30 46.69
C THR A 771 42.30 16.61 47.41
N VAL A 772 42.89 15.60 46.77
CA VAL A 772 44.27 15.13 47.01
C VAL A 772 45.03 15.10 45.67
N ARG A 773 46.36 15.23 45.71
CA ARG A 773 47.22 15.73 44.63
C ARG A 773 48.27 14.71 44.20
N GLY A 774 48.55 14.63 42.88
CA GLY A 774 49.64 13.83 42.29
C GLY A 774 49.16 12.57 41.55
N GLU A 775 49.83 12.04 40.53
CA GLU A 775 50.98 12.57 39.77
C GLU A 775 51.00 11.98 38.33
N SER A 776 51.89 12.45 37.46
CA SER A 776 51.87 12.23 35.99
C SER A 776 52.66 11.00 35.54
N ARG A 777 52.25 10.37 34.42
CA ARG A 777 53.16 10.03 33.29
C ARG A 777 52.45 9.65 31.99
N SER A 778 53.11 10.00 30.88
CA SER A 778 52.72 9.78 29.48
C SER A 778 53.58 8.70 28.80
N PHE A 779 53.34 8.50 27.49
CA PHE A 779 54.18 7.95 26.39
C PHE A 779 53.47 6.85 25.59
N THR A 780 52.77 7.19 24.50
CA THR A 780 53.19 7.30 23.07
C THR A 780 52.98 6.03 22.24
N ALA A 781 52.53 6.21 21.01
CA ALA A 781 52.18 5.15 20.06
C ALA A 781 53.30 4.84 19.05
N THR A 782 53.19 3.70 18.37
CA THR A 782 53.91 3.39 17.13
C THR A 782 53.03 2.62 16.14
N GLN A 783 53.00 3.08 14.89
CA GLN A 783 52.51 2.35 13.72
C GLN A 783 53.67 1.59 13.06
N VAL A 784 53.39 0.51 12.32
CA VAL A 784 54.07 0.21 11.04
C VAL A 784 53.08 -0.38 10.03
N LYS A 785 53.25 -0.04 8.75
CA LYS A 785 52.56 -0.54 7.54
C LYS A 785 53.60 -1.18 6.61
N ALA A 786 53.29 -2.30 5.93
CA ALA A 786 53.82 -2.74 4.62
C ALA A 786 53.42 -4.22 4.33
N ASP A 787 53.50 -4.80 3.12
CA ASP A 787 53.06 -4.38 1.76
C ASP A 787 53.16 -5.62 0.80
N ALA A 788 52.73 -5.49 -0.47
CA ALA A 788 53.18 -6.23 -1.68
C ALA A 788 52.65 -7.66 -2.08
N LYS A 789 51.80 -7.65 -3.13
CA LYS A 789 51.90 -8.32 -4.47
C LYS A 789 52.11 -9.86 -4.69
N ARG A 790 51.02 -10.53 -5.13
CA ARG A 790 50.64 -11.00 -6.51
C ARG A 790 51.52 -12.01 -7.35
N HIS A 791 50.82 -12.88 -8.11
CA HIS A 791 51.16 -13.70 -9.33
C HIS A 791 51.69 -15.15 -9.15
N VAL A 792 51.48 -16.16 -10.05
CA VAL A 792 50.43 -16.53 -11.06
C VAL A 792 50.73 -17.96 -11.65
N THR A 793 49.80 -18.60 -12.40
CA THR A 793 49.93 -19.88 -13.21
C THR A 793 50.25 -21.18 -12.43
N THR A 794 49.92 -22.45 -12.78
CA THR A 794 49.12 -23.21 -13.80
C THR A 794 48.99 -24.68 -13.29
N GLY A 795 48.17 -25.63 -13.79
CA GLY A 795 47.12 -25.65 -14.84
C GLY A 795 46.96 -27.07 -15.50
N SER A 796 45.74 -27.45 -15.92
CA SER A 796 45.37 -28.69 -16.70
C SER A 796 45.41 -30.06 -15.94
N GLN A 797 44.73 -31.17 -16.32
CA GLN A 797 44.22 -31.63 -17.64
C GLN A 797 43.26 -32.89 -17.54
N TRP A 798 42.50 -33.21 -18.61
CA TRP A 798 41.77 -34.49 -18.94
C TRP A 798 40.50 -34.90 -18.12
N ALA A 799 39.47 -35.60 -18.66
CA ALA A 799 39.01 -35.88 -20.04
C ALA A 799 37.56 -36.44 -20.09
N ALA A 800 36.90 -36.32 -21.26
CA ALA A 800 35.84 -37.14 -21.91
C ALA A 800 34.79 -37.97 -21.09
N GLY A 801 33.55 -38.18 -21.54
CA GLY A 801 32.87 -37.78 -22.79
C GLY A 801 31.79 -38.80 -23.18
N CYS A 802 30.76 -38.41 -23.95
CA CYS A 802 29.87 -39.36 -24.65
C CYS A 802 29.11 -38.67 -25.79
N GLN A 803 29.49 -38.96 -27.05
CA GLN A 803 28.76 -38.58 -28.26
C GLN A 803 28.02 -39.80 -28.82
N VAL A 804 26.77 -39.60 -29.28
CA VAL A 804 26.03 -40.58 -30.05
C VAL A 804 26.17 -40.26 -31.54
N ARG A 805 26.49 -41.27 -32.36
CA ARG A 805 26.64 -41.14 -33.82
C ARG A 805 25.28 -40.96 -34.51
N PRO A 806 25.14 -40.04 -35.48
CA PRO A 806 24.12 -40.15 -36.50
C PRO A 806 24.61 -41.09 -37.62
N GLY A 807 23.84 -42.14 -37.91
CA GLY A 807 24.02 -42.93 -39.14
C GLY A 807 23.50 -42.14 -40.34
N ALA A 808 24.19 -42.21 -41.47
CA ALA A 808 23.76 -41.53 -42.69
C ALA A 808 22.47 -42.16 -43.25
N ALA A 809 21.34 -41.47 -43.11
CA ALA A 809 20.13 -41.76 -43.85
C ALA A 809 20.17 -40.98 -45.17
N GLN A 810 20.07 -41.67 -46.31
CA GLN A 810 19.95 -41.03 -47.62
C GLN A 810 18.60 -40.29 -47.71
N THR A 811 18.66 -38.96 -47.78
CA THR A 811 17.49 -38.10 -48.02
C THR A 811 17.11 -38.15 -49.49
N CYS A 812 15.90 -38.63 -49.80
CA CYS A 812 15.34 -38.62 -51.16
C CYS A 812 14.74 -37.25 -51.59
N VAL A 813 14.96 -36.21 -50.78
CA VAL A 813 14.40 -34.87 -50.95
C VAL A 813 15.37 -34.02 -51.75
N ASN A 814 14.89 -33.42 -52.83
CA ASN A 814 15.71 -32.52 -53.65
C ASN A 814 15.68 -31.10 -53.06
N GLU A 815 16.72 -30.71 -52.31
CA GLU A 815 16.78 -29.41 -51.60
C GLU A 815 16.70 -28.20 -52.54
N SER A 816 17.05 -28.33 -53.83
CA SER A 816 16.94 -27.24 -54.80
C SER A 816 15.51 -26.97 -55.30
N SER A 817 14.55 -27.83 -55.00
CA SER A 817 13.18 -27.79 -55.54
C SER A 817 12.15 -28.33 -54.54
N PHE A 818 11.95 -27.56 -53.48
CA PHE A 818 11.13 -27.90 -52.32
C PHE A 818 10.05 -26.82 -52.05
N LYS A 819 8.85 -27.23 -51.62
CA LYS A 819 7.77 -26.32 -51.19
C LYS A 819 6.95 -26.93 -50.05
N GLU A 820 6.65 -26.14 -49.02
CA GLU A 820 5.72 -26.55 -47.96
C GLU A 820 4.27 -26.17 -48.29
N GLN A 821 3.32 -27.02 -47.89
CA GLN A 821 1.90 -26.78 -48.02
C GLN A 821 1.16 -27.20 -46.74
N VAL A 822 0.65 -26.22 -46.00
CA VAL A 822 -0.11 -26.43 -44.76
C VAL A 822 -1.60 -26.48 -45.07
N VAL A 823 -2.30 -27.51 -44.58
CA VAL A 823 -3.75 -27.68 -44.77
C VAL A 823 -4.42 -28.00 -43.44
N TYR A 824 -5.54 -27.35 -43.15
CA TYR A 824 -6.32 -27.62 -41.94
C TYR A 824 -7.37 -28.71 -42.20
N VAL A 825 -7.40 -29.71 -41.33
CA VAL A 825 -8.31 -30.86 -41.44
C VAL A 825 -9.77 -30.35 -41.31
N GLY A 826 -10.56 -30.54 -42.37
CA GLY A 826 -11.98 -30.19 -42.42
C GLY A 826 -12.36 -28.86 -43.11
N GLN A 827 -11.41 -28.10 -43.68
CA GLN A 827 -11.71 -26.80 -44.31
C GLN A 827 -12.09 -26.83 -45.81
N GLN A 828 -11.91 -27.95 -46.51
CA GLN A 828 -12.27 -28.09 -47.93
C GLN A 828 -13.09 -29.35 -48.16
N GLY A 829 -14.11 -29.25 -49.02
CA GLY A 829 -14.96 -30.38 -49.39
C GLY A 829 -14.20 -31.42 -50.24
N PRO A 830 -14.49 -32.73 -50.07
CA PRO A 830 -13.79 -33.78 -50.81
C PRO A 830 -14.21 -33.85 -52.29
N PRO A 831 -13.32 -34.27 -53.21
CA PRO A 831 -11.96 -34.75 -52.97
C PRO A 831 -10.88 -33.65 -53.01
N TYR A 832 -9.85 -33.77 -52.17
CA TYR A 832 -8.69 -32.88 -52.17
C TYR A 832 -7.64 -33.37 -53.19
N ARG A 833 -7.02 -32.45 -53.94
CA ARG A 833 -6.02 -32.78 -54.99
C ARG A 833 -4.68 -32.08 -54.76
N LEU A 834 -3.60 -32.85 -54.83
CA LEU A 834 -2.21 -32.40 -54.73
C LEU A 834 -1.54 -32.52 -56.11
N ASN A 835 -1.25 -31.40 -56.76
CA ASN A 835 -0.75 -31.36 -58.14
C ASN A 835 0.79 -31.31 -58.19
N CYS A 836 1.42 -31.97 -59.17
CA CYS A 836 2.87 -31.89 -59.40
C CYS A 836 3.25 -30.59 -60.13
N PRO A 837 4.21 -29.77 -59.63
CA PRO A 837 4.61 -28.52 -60.29
C PRO A 837 5.43 -28.64 -61.59
N LEU A 838 5.71 -29.86 -62.07
CA LEU A 838 6.59 -30.14 -63.22
C LEU A 838 5.84 -30.28 -64.57
N GLU A 839 4.63 -29.74 -64.69
CA GLU A 839 3.79 -29.90 -65.89
C GLU A 839 4.17 -28.89 -67.01
N PRO A 840 4.50 -29.35 -68.23
CA PRO A 840 4.74 -28.46 -69.37
C PRO A 840 3.44 -28.04 -70.06
N HIS A 841 3.39 -26.80 -70.55
CA HIS A 841 2.25 -26.29 -71.33
C HIS A 841 1.97 -27.15 -72.58
N GLN A 842 0.68 -27.38 -72.85
CA GLN A 842 0.22 -28.26 -73.92
C GLN A 842 0.60 -27.76 -75.33
N HIS A 843 1.41 -28.53 -76.04
CA HIS A 843 1.40 -28.58 -77.51
C HIS A 843 0.98 -29.99 -77.96
N HIS A 844 0.07 -30.06 -78.93
CA HIS A 844 -0.39 -31.33 -79.48
C HIS A 844 0.76 -32.07 -80.21
N ASN A 845 0.80 -33.39 -80.06
CA ASN A 845 1.69 -34.36 -80.73
C ASN A 845 3.12 -34.49 -80.18
N SER A 846 3.24 -34.90 -78.91
CA SER A 846 4.40 -35.65 -78.39
C SER A 846 3.97 -36.66 -77.31
N PRO A 847 4.66 -37.80 -77.14
CA PRO A 847 4.30 -38.79 -76.12
C PRO A 847 4.49 -38.22 -74.72
N ARG A 848 3.52 -38.46 -73.82
CA ARG A 848 3.55 -37.96 -72.43
C ARG A 848 4.76 -38.54 -71.67
N PRO A 849 5.57 -37.72 -70.97
CA PRO A 849 6.59 -38.24 -70.06
C PRO A 849 5.92 -38.96 -68.89
N ARG A 850 6.52 -40.06 -68.41
CA ARG A 850 6.00 -40.77 -67.24
C ARG A 850 6.36 -40.00 -65.97
N LEU A 851 5.33 -39.65 -65.20
CA LEU A 851 5.45 -39.09 -63.85
C LEU A 851 5.27 -40.22 -62.83
N THR A 852 6.16 -40.27 -61.83
CA THR A 852 6.04 -41.21 -60.70
C THR A 852 6.10 -40.44 -59.37
N TRP A 853 5.30 -40.88 -58.41
CA TRP A 853 5.17 -40.27 -57.09
C TRP A 853 5.79 -41.14 -55.99
N GLN A 854 6.44 -40.49 -55.03
CA GLN A 854 6.99 -41.11 -53.83
C GLN A 854 6.47 -40.36 -52.59
N LYS A 855 6.05 -41.08 -51.55
CA LYS A 855 5.80 -40.53 -50.20
C LYS A 855 6.92 -41.00 -49.28
N ASP A 856 7.63 -40.09 -48.62
CA ASP A 856 8.68 -40.38 -47.63
C ASP A 856 9.67 -41.46 -48.11
N CYS A 857 10.19 -41.26 -49.32
CA CYS A 857 11.12 -42.16 -50.03
C CYS A 857 10.55 -43.55 -50.40
N ARG A 858 9.24 -43.78 -50.30
CA ARG A 858 8.56 -45.01 -50.75
C ARG A 858 7.71 -44.75 -51.99
N LEU A 859 7.79 -45.66 -52.96
CA LEU A 859 7.15 -45.51 -54.28
C LEU A 859 5.66 -45.87 -54.21
N LEU A 860 4.78 -44.97 -54.65
CA LEU A 860 3.33 -45.15 -54.58
C LEU A 860 2.82 -45.93 -55.81
N HIS A 861 2.68 -47.24 -55.69
CA HIS A 861 2.27 -48.16 -56.78
C HIS A 861 0.83 -48.00 -57.33
N SER A 862 0.02 -47.05 -56.82
CA SER A 862 -1.43 -47.03 -57.08
C SER A 862 -1.90 -46.10 -58.21
N GLN A 863 -1.05 -45.18 -58.70
CA GLN A 863 -1.43 -44.16 -59.71
C GLN A 863 -0.29 -43.82 -60.69
N ASP A 864 0.13 -44.80 -61.49
CA ASP A 864 1.10 -44.56 -62.57
C ASP A 864 0.52 -43.62 -63.65
N GLY A 865 1.12 -42.42 -63.80
CA GLY A 865 0.87 -41.53 -64.94
C GLY A 865 -0.07 -40.33 -64.72
N ASN A 866 -0.62 -40.12 -63.52
CA ASN A 866 -1.44 -38.94 -63.21
C ASN A 866 -0.61 -37.75 -62.70
N ALA A 867 -0.93 -36.54 -63.16
CA ALA A 867 -0.25 -35.29 -62.76
C ALA A 867 -0.62 -34.80 -61.35
N TYR A 868 -1.61 -35.42 -60.70
CA TYR A 868 -2.10 -35.08 -59.37
C TYR A 868 -2.41 -36.34 -58.54
N LEU A 869 -2.27 -36.24 -57.22
CA LEU A 869 -2.73 -37.22 -56.24
C LEU A 869 -4.07 -36.76 -55.67
N GLU A 870 -5.02 -37.68 -55.49
CA GLU A 870 -6.38 -37.38 -55.04
C GLU A 870 -6.69 -38.09 -53.71
N PHE A 871 -7.10 -37.31 -52.71
CA PHE A 871 -7.37 -37.75 -51.34
C PHE A 871 -8.86 -37.64 -51.03
N ALA A 872 -9.47 -38.75 -50.60
CA ALA A 872 -10.89 -38.78 -50.24
C ALA A 872 -11.21 -37.98 -48.97
N SER A 873 -10.29 -37.98 -47.99
CA SER A 873 -10.30 -37.10 -46.81
C SER A 873 -8.89 -36.99 -46.25
N LEU A 874 -8.46 -35.78 -45.88
CA LEU A 874 -7.13 -35.53 -45.28
C LEU A 874 -7.11 -35.91 -43.80
N ASN A 875 -6.34 -36.93 -43.45
CA ASN A 875 -6.08 -37.34 -42.06
C ASN A 875 -4.66 -36.93 -41.61
N LEU A 876 -4.40 -37.00 -40.30
CA LEU A 876 -3.07 -36.69 -39.74
C LEU A 876 -1.98 -37.66 -40.24
N GLU A 877 -2.35 -38.88 -40.63
CA GLU A 877 -1.48 -39.90 -41.21
C GLU A 877 -1.03 -39.57 -42.65
N ASP A 878 -1.71 -38.64 -43.33
CA ASP A 878 -1.37 -38.21 -44.70
C ASP A 878 -0.23 -37.18 -44.74
N GLN A 879 0.19 -36.64 -43.58
CA GLN A 879 1.38 -35.80 -43.46
C GLN A 879 2.64 -36.55 -43.96
N GLY A 880 3.52 -35.83 -44.67
CA GLY A 880 4.75 -36.39 -45.23
C GLY A 880 5.31 -35.60 -46.42
N ASN A 881 6.47 -36.03 -46.92
CA ASN A 881 7.12 -35.50 -48.10
C ASN A 881 6.69 -36.26 -49.37
N TYR A 882 6.01 -35.56 -50.29
CA TYR A 882 5.58 -36.11 -51.57
C TYR A 882 6.49 -35.61 -52.69
N THR A 883 7.29 -36.50 -53.26
CA THR A 883 8.20 -36.18 -54.38
C THR A 883 7.59 -36.67 -55.69
N CYS A 884 7.37 -35.77 -56.66
CA CYS A 884 7.06 -36.15 -58.04
C CYS A 884 8.34 -36.11 -58.89
N THR A 885 8.54 -37.14 -59.71
CA THR A 885 9.70 -37.25 -60.61
C THR A 885 9.26 -37.51 -62.05
N GLN A 886 9.89 -36.81 -63.00
CA GLN A 886 9.59 -36.90 -64.43
C GLN A 886 10.69 -37.72 -65.14
N GLN A 887 10.31 -38.81 -65.81
CA GLN A 887 11.21 -39.57 -66.67
C GLN A 887 11.18 -39.05 -68.10
N GLY A 888 12.31 -38.48 -68.54
CA GLY A 888 12.58 -38.00 -69.90
C GLY A 888 14.09 -37.88 -70.14
N ASN A 889 14.52 -37.12 -71.16
CA ASN A 889 15.94 -36.92 -71.50
C ASN A 889 16.76 -36.17 -70.42
N GLY A 890 16.11 -35.69 -69.36
CA GLY A 890 16.71 -35.33 -68.08
C GLY A 890 15.73 -35.65 -66.96
N THR A 891 16.23 -36.10 -65.81
CA THR A 891 15.39 -36.44 -64.63
C THR A 891 15.20 -35.21 -63.75
N ALA A 892 14.01 -34.61 -63.79
CA ALA A 892 13.60 -33.54 -62.89
C ALA A 892 12.75 -34.09 -61.73
N SER A 893 12.98 -33.59 -60.52
CA SER A 893 12.25 -33.97 -59.30
C SER A 893 11.89 -32.75 -58.46
N PHE A 894 10.66 -32.73 -57.94
CA PHE A 894 10.14 -31.67 -57.08
C PHE A 894 9.47 -32.29 -55.84
N THR A 895 9.72 -31.71 -54.66
CA THR A 895 9.21 -32.22 -53.38
C THR A 895 8.21 -31.25 -52.75
N VAL A 896 7.05 -31.76 -52.35
CA VAL A 896 6.03 -31.00 -51.59
C VAL A 896 5.89 -31.61 -50.19
N HIS A 897 6.14 -30.81 -49.15
CA HIS A 897 5.92 -31.21 -47.76
C HIS A 897 4.49 -30.85 -47.33
N LEU A 898 3.64 -31.86 -47.15
CA LEU A 898 2.24 -31.70 -46.78
C LEU A 898 2.10 -31.75 -45.25
N ILE A 899 1.65 -30.64 -44.64
CA ILE A 899 1.49 -30.51 -43.19
C ILE A 899 0.00 -30.41 -42.85
N ALA A 900 -0.59 -31.48 -42.35
CA ALA A 900 -1.96 -31.49 -41.85
C ALA A 900 -2.02 -30.94 -40.41
N LYS A 901 -2.84 -29.91 -40.16
CA LYS A 901 -3.08 -29.36 -38.81
C LYS A 901 -4.53 -29.52 -38.38
N VAL A 902 -4.75 -30.01 -37.17
CA VAL A 902 -6.06 -30.01 -36.52
C VAL A 902 -6.35 -28.60 -35.99
N SER A 903 -7.59 -28.13 -36.15
CA SER A 903 -8.01 -26.83 -35.58
C SER A 903 -7.96 -26.88 -34.04
N PRO A 904 -7.59 -25.76 -33.37
CA PRO A 904 -7.52 -25.74 -31.91
C PRO A 904 -8.92 -25.84 -31.29
N SER A 905 -9.28 -27.03 -30.82
CA SER A 905 -10.54 -27.28 -30.14
C SER A 905 -10.63 -26.48 -28.83
N HIS A 906 -11.79 -25.86 -28.61
CA HIS A 906 -12.15 -25.21 -27.34
C HIS A 906 -12.00 -26.15 -26.12
N THR A 907 -12.04 -27.47 -26.31
CA THR A 907 -11.81 -28.44 -25.24
C THR A 907 -10.44 -28.29 -24.57
N ALA A 908 -9.38 -27.90 -25.28
CA ALA A 908 -8.06 -27.71 -24.65
C ALA A 908 -8.05 -26.53 -23.68
N ALA A 909 -8.67 -25.40 -24.05
CA ALA A 909 -8.81 -24.24 -23.19
C ALA A 909 -9.77 -24.49 -22.02
N VAL A 910 -10.88 -25.20 -22.25
CA VAL A 910 -11.83 -25.59 -21.19
C VAL A 910 -11.21 -26.60 -20.23
N VAL A 911 -10.44 -27.59 -20.72
CA VAL A 911 -9.69 -28.53 -19.86
C VAL A 911 -8.59 -27.79 -19.09
N ALA A 912 -7.88 -26.84 -19.70
CA ALA A 912 -6.91 -26.00 -18.97
C ALA A 912 -7.58 -25.15 -17.88
N ALA A 913 -8.75 -24.56 -18.14
CA ALA A 913 -9.52 -23.82 -17.15
C ALA A 913 -10.08 -24.73 -16.03
N ILE A 914 -10.57 -25.92 -16.36
CA ILE A 914 -11.01 -26.93 -15.38
C ILE A 914 -9.83 -27.41 -14.55
N MET A 915 -8.67 -27.68 -15.15
CA MET A 915 -7.44 -28.07 -14.45
C MET A 915 -6.89 -26.94 -13.57
N LEU A 916 -7.03 -25.67 -13.97
CA LEU A 916 -6.69 -24.52 -13.14
C LEU A 916 -7.64 -24.38 -11.95
N LEU A 917 -8.96 -24.56 -12.16
CA LEU A 917 -9.94 -24.60 -11.07
C LEU A 917 -9.71 -25.80 -10.13
N LEU A 918 -9.32 -26.97 -10.66
CA LEU A 918 -8.92 -28.14 -9.88
C LEU A 918 -7.62 -27.89 -9.11
N LEU A 919 -6.63 -27.21 -9.70
CA LEU A 919 -5.41 -26.78 -9.00
C LEU A 919 -5.70 -25.77 -7.89
N LEU A 920 -6.60 -24.81 -8.12
CA LEU A 920 -7.02 -23.85 -7.10
C LEU A 920 -7.85 -24.51 -6.00
N ALA A 921 -8.72 -25.47 -6.33
CA ALA A 921 -9.46 -26.27 -5.36
C ALA A 921 -8.52 -27.18 -4.55
N VAL A 922 -7.55 -27.84 -5.20
CA VAL A 922 -6.51 -28.63 -4.54
C VAL A 922 -5.62 -27.73 -3.68
N ALA A 923 -5.25 -26.54 -4.13
CA ALA A 923 -4.50 -25.57 -3.32
C ALA A 923 -5.31 -25.09 -2.10
N ALA A 924 -6.61 -24.86 -2.23
CA ALA A 924 -7.50 -24.52 -1.12
C ALA A 924 -7.71 -25.71 -0.15
N VAL A 925 -7.77 -26.94 -0.64
CA VAL A 925 -7.82 -28.16 0.17
C VAL A 925 -6.48 -28.41 0.88
N VAL A 926 -5.36 -28.24 0.18
CA VAL A 926 -4.00 -28.33 0.76
C VAL A 926 -3.80 -27.23 1.79
N TYR A 927 -4.19 -25.98 1.51
CA TYR A 927 -4.13 -24.88 2.48
C TYR A 927 -5.00 -25.16 3.71
N SER A 928 -6.27 -25.51 3.54
CA SER A 928 -7.17 -25.82 4.68
C SER A 928 -6.72 -27.05 5.48
N ARG A 929 -6.11 -28.07 4.86
CA ARG A 929 -5.57 -29.25 5.56
C ARG A 929 -4.17 -29.02 6.16
N CYS A 930 -3.35 -28.14 5.58
CA CYS A 930 -1.95 -27.91 5.97
C CYS A 930 -1.70 -26.56 6.64
N HIS A 931 -2.73 -25.76 6.91
CA HIS A 931 -2.62 -24.41 7.50
C HIS A 931 -1.72 -24.34 8.75
N LEU A 932 -1.79 -25.32 9.65
CA LEU A 932 -0.88 -25.42 10.81
C LEU A 932 0.58 -25.68 10.40
N ASN A 933 0.83 -26.52 9.39
CA ASN A 933 2.19 -26.74 8.86
C ASN A 933 2.72 -25.46 8.19
N ILE A 934 1.88 -24.73 7.45
CA ILE A 934 2.24 -23.48 6.78
C ILE A 934 2.56 -22.39 7.82
N LYS A 935 1.77 -22.28 8.89
CA LYS A 935 2.06 -21.37 10.02
C LYS A 935 3.36 -21.74 10.75
N LEU A 936 3.61 -23.02 10.99
CA LEU A 936 4.87 -23.50 11.57
C LEU A 936 6.07 -23.19 10.67
N TRP A 937 5.95 -23.46 9.36
CA TRP A 937 6.99 -23.13 8.38
C TRP A 937 7.26 -21.62 8.33
N TYR A 938 6.22 -20.80 8.24
CA TYR A 938 6.33 -19.34 8.25
C TYR A 938 7.03 -18.83 9.52
N ARG A 939 6.61 -19.30 10.71
CA ARG A 939 7.26 -18.95 11.99
C ARG A 939 8.73 -19.39 12.01
N ASN A 940 9.03 -20.60 11.54
CA ASN A 940 10.38 -21.16 11.50
C ASN A 940 11.25 -20.54 10.38
N SER A 941 10.69 -19.77 9.45
CA SER A 941 11.43 -19.04 8.42
C SER A 941 11.58 -17.55 8.76
N PHE A 942 10.54 -16.90 9.29
CA PHE A 942 10.44 -15.44 9.37
C PHE A 942 10.08 -14.87 10.76
N GLY A 943 9.78 -15.70 11.77
CA GLY A 943 9.41 -15.20 13.10
C GLY A 943 10.59 -14.71 13.95
N ASP A 944 10.37 -13.73 14.81
CA ASP A 944 11.41 -13.17 15.69
C ASP A 944 11.94 -14.17 16.74
N TYR A 945 13.11 -13.87 17.33
CA TYR A 945 13.79 -14.72 18.32
C TYR A 945 13.75 -14.09 19.73
N GLU A 946 13.39 -14.88 20.75
CA GLU A 946 13.47 -14.50 22.17
C GLU A 946 14.92 -14.65 22.70
N LEU A 947 15.71 -13.59 22.57
CA LEU A 947 17.11 -13.51 23.02
C LEU A 947 17.25 -12.71 24.33
N ASN A 948 18.17 -13.14 25.20
CA ASN A 948 18.65 -12.43 26.41
C ASN A 948 17.60 -12.06 27.47
N ASP A 949 16.77 -13.02 27.89
CA ASP A 949 15.78 -12.86 28.98
C ASP A 949 16.24 -13.39 30.36
N GLY A 950 17.45 -13.96 30.46
CA GLY A 950 18.02 -14.47 31.71
C GLY A 950 17.36 -15.74 32.27
N LYS A 951 16.43 -16.35 31.53
CA LYS A 951 15.69 -17.54 31.97
C LYS A 951 16.43 -18.84 31.63
N LEU A 952 16.46 -19.76 32.58
CA LEU A 952 17.28 -20.99 32.52
C LEU A 952 16.55 -22.19 31.89
N HIS A 953 15.23 -22.10 31.69
CA HIS A 953 14.37 -23.19 31.22
C HIS A 953 13.32 -22.67 30.21
N ASP A 954 13.03 -23.45 29.16
CA ASP A 954 12.07 -23.08 28.12
C ASP A 954 10.62 -23.28 28.58
N ALA A 955 10.36 -24.29 29.42
CA ALA A 955 9.05 -24.49 30.04
C ALA A 955 9.15 -25.11 31.44
N TYR A 956 8.25 -24.69 32.31
CA TYR A 956 7.90 -25.36 33.56
C TYR A 956 6.57 -26.11 33.38
N ILE A 957 6.48 -27.36 33.83
CA ILE A 957 5.23 -28.14 33.78
C ILE A 957 4.68 -28.32 35.19
N SER A 958 3.50 -27.76 35.44
CA SER A 958 2.67 -28.00 36.63
C SER A 958 1.71 -29.16 36.39
N PHE A 959 1.72 -30.14 37.29
CA PHE A 959 0.84 -31.31 37.31
C PHE A 959 0.67 -31.81 38.75
N VAL A 960 -0.37 -32.60 39.03
CA VAL A 960 -0.54 -33.24 40.36
C VAL A 960 0.26 -34.53 40.41
N ASN A 961 0.82 -34.90 41.57
CA ASN A 961 1.54 -36.17 41.76
C ASN A 961 0.62 -37.41 41.82
N ASN A 962 -0.34 -37.50 40.90
CA ASN A 962 -1.19 -38.66 40.66
C ASN A 962 -0.51 -39.61 39.67
N ASP A 963 -0.65 -40.91 39.88
CA ASP A 963 -0.17 -41.98 39.00
C ASP A 963 -0.50 -41.80 37.52
N TYR A 964 -1.66 -41.22 37.19
CA TYR A 964 -2.06 -40.96 35.80
C TYR A 964 -1.33 -39.75 35.20
N ASP A 965 -1.30 -38.63 35.91
CA ASP A 965 -0.69 -37.38 35.44
C ASP A 965 0.85 -37.51 35.39
N ARG A 966 1.45 -38.13 36.42
CA ARG A 966 2.88 -38.44 36.47
C ARG A 966 3.31 -39.33 35.30
N LYS A 967 2.48 -40.29 34.89
CA LYS A 967 2.71 -41.12 33.69
C LYS A 967 2.56 -40.30 32.40
N PHE A 968 1.53 -39.46 32.29
CA PHE A 968 1.32 -38.59 31.12
C PHE A 968 2.50 -37.60 30.93
N VAL A 969 2.91 -36.90 31.99
CA VAL A 969 4.00 -35.92 31.92
C VAL A 969 5.34 -36.60 31.63
N ASN A 970 5.71 -37.64 32.38
CA ASN A 970 7.06 -38.23 32.23
C ASN A 970 7.23 -39.13 30.99
N PHE A 971 6.18 -39.81 30.51
CA PHE A 971 6.31 -40.71 29.35
C PHE A 971 5.84 -40.11 28.02
N ILE A 972 5.01 -39.06 28.02
CA ILE A 972 4.46 -38.45 26.79
C ILE A 972 4.94 -37.01 26.61
N LEU A 973 4.71 -36.14 27.60
CA LEU A 973 4.94 -34.70 27.43
C LEU A 973 6.44 -34.32 27.50
N LYS A 974 7.15 -34.74 28.55
CA LYS A 974 8.58 -34.48 28.74
C LYS A 974 9.44 -35.03 27.59
N PRO A 975 9.33 -36.32 27.18
CA PRO A 975 10.21 -36.86 26.15
C PRO A 975 9.98 -36.24 24.77
N HIS A 976 8.76 -35.78 24.47
CA HIS A 976 8.47 -35.11 23.20
C HIS A 976 8.99 -33.67 23.17
N LEU A 977 8.98 -32.95 24.30
CA LEU A 977 9.55 -31.60 24.38
C LEU A 977 11.08 -31.61 24.40
N GLU A 978 11.69 -32.50 25.20
CA GLU A 978 13.15 -32.58 25.34
C GLU A 978 13.83 -33.28 24.15
N ASN A 979 13.44 -34.54 23.83
CA ASN A 979 14.21 -35.36 22.88
C ASN A 979 13.88 -35.09 21.40
N ILE A 980 12.65 -34.65 21.09
CA ILE A 980 12.22 -34.40 19.70
C ILE A 980 12.37 -32.91 19.35
N ASN A 981 11.97 -32.03 20.26
CA ASN A 981 11.95 -30.58 20.01
C ASN A 981 13.10 -29.81 20.66
N GLY A 982 13.96 -30.46 21.47
CA GLY A 982 15.17 -29.87 22.05
C GLY A 982 14.96 -28.91 23.22
N TYR A 983 13.74 -28.75 23.75
CA TYR A 983 13.43 -27.79 24.80
C TYR A 983 13.98 -28.23 26.16
N LYS A 984 14.52 -27.29 26.95
CA LYS A 984 14.90 -27.57 28.34
C LYS A 984 13.69 -27.40 29.27
N VAL A 985 13.15 -28.52 29.76
CA VAL A 985 11.93 -28.56 30.58
C VAL A 985 12.28 -28.75 32.05
N LEU A 986 11.60 -28.02 32.93
CA LEU A 986 11.67 -28.22 34.38
C LEU A 986 10.39 -28.90 34.89
N LEU A 987 10.57 -29.96 35.68
CA LEU A 987 9.53 -30.62 36.46
C LEU A 987 9.84 -30.44 37.94
N ASN A 988 8.81 -30.29 38.76
CA ASN A 988 8.91 -30.44 40.21
C ASN A 988 7.76 -31.36 40.67
N ASP A 989 8.04 -32.28 41.58
CA ASP A 989 7.06 -33.26 42.10
C ASP A 989 6.29 -32.74 43.34
N ASN A 990 6.61 -31.52 43.79
CA ASN A 990 5.95 -30.86 44.93
C ASN A 990 4.56 -30.32 44.53
N ASP A 991 3.51 -30.85 45.15
CA ASP A 991 2.13 -30.38 44.95
C ASP A 991 1.95 -28.92 45.40
N ILE A 992 1.15 -28.16 44.63
CA ILE A 992 0.75 -26.78 44.97
C ILE A 992 -0.30 -26.84 46.08
N LEU A 993 0.16 -26.93 47.34
CA LEU A 993 -0.70 -27.06 48.52
C LEU A 993 -1.53 -25.78 48.79
N PRO A 994 -2.86 -25.90 48.96
CA PRO A 994 -3.72 -24.79 49.38
C PRO A 994 -3.45 -24.34 50.83
N GLY A 995 -3.43 -23.03 51.07
CA GLY A 995 -3.51 -22.43 52.42
C GLY A 995 -2.19 -21.93 53.02
N GLY A 996 -1.05 -22.33 52.46
CA GLY A 996 0.24 -21.65 52.67
C GLY A 996 0.57 -20.71 51.51
N GLU A 997 1.52 -19.79 51.71
CA GLU A 997 2.19 -19.15 50.58
C GLU A 997 2.88 -20.23 49.72
N PRO A 998 2.83 -20.15 48.37
CA PRO A 998 3.56 -21.08 47.52
C PRO A 998 5.04 -21.02 47.87
N SER A 999 5.71 -22.16 47.96
CA SER A 999 7.11 -22.18 48.38
C SER A 999 7.96 -21.26 47.51
N ALA A 1000 8.86 -20.49 48.13
CA ALA A 1000 9.68 -19.50 47.41
C ALA A 1000 10.47 -20.16 46.25
N GLU A 1001 10.83 -21.44 46.41
CA GLU A 1001 11.42 -22.29 45.37
C GLU A 1001 10.50 -22.50 44.15
N LEU A 1002 9.21 -22.73 44.35
CA LEU A 1002 8.23 -22.86 43.26
C LEU A 1002 8.13 -21.56 42.46
N LEU A 1003 8.03 -20.41 43.14
CA LEU A 1003 8.00 -19.09 42.50
C LEU A 1003 9.32 -18.76 41.79
N MET A 1004 10.47 -19.13 42.36
CA MET A 1004 11.78 -19.04 41.71
C MET A 1004 11.83 -19.88 40.43
N ASN A 1005 11.35 -21.12 40.48
CA ASN A 1005 11.40 -22.04 39.33
C ASN A 1005 10.43 -21.65 38.21
N MET A 1006 9.26 -21.09 38.55
CA MET A 1006 8.34 -20.49 37.57
C MET A 1006 8.94 -19.22 36.94
N SER A 1007 9.50 -18.30 37.74
CA SER A 1007 10.09 -17.05 37.21
C SER A 1007 11.32 -17.31 36.32
N ARG A 1008 12.12 -18.34 36.63
CA ARG A 1008 13.25 -18.84 35.81
C ARG A 1008 12.85 -19.56 34.51
N SER A 1009 11.55 -19.70 34.23
CA SER A 1009 11.01 -20.47 33.08
C SER A 1009 10.26 -19.58 32.09
N ARG A 1010 10.41 -19.81 30.79
CA ARG A 1010 9.85 -18.96 29.72
C ARG A 1010 8.37 -19.15 29.46
N ARG A 1011 7.85 -20.37 29.67
CA ARG A 1011 6.44 -20.73 29.55
C ARG A 1011 6.02 -21.59 30.74
N LEU A 1012 4.78 -21.42 31.16
CA LEU A 1012 4.14 -22.25 32.18
C LEU A 1012 3.11 -23.16 31.49
N ILE A 1013 3.32 -24.47 31.55
CA ILE A 1013 2.40 -25.48 31.06
C ILE A 1013 1.68 -26.08 32.27
N VAL A 1014 0.36 -26.13 32.26
CA VAL A 1014 -0.45 -26.70 33.35
C VAL A 1014 -1.29 -27.85 32.81
N VAL A 1015 -1.16 -29.03 33.40
CA VAL A 1015 -1.99 -30.20 33.05
C VAL A 1015 -3.25 -30.18 33.91
N LEU A 1016 -4.35 -29.66 33.34
CA LEU A 1016 -5.67 -29.62 33.98
C LEU A 1016 -6.34 -31.01 33.91
N SER A 1017 -5.91 -31.90 34.80
CA SER A 1017 -6.55 -33.19 35.06
C SER A 1017 -7.76 -33.04 36.00
N HIS A 1018 -8.49 -34.14 36.23
CA HIS A 1018 -9.56 -34.15 37.23
C HIS A 1018 -9.01 -33.93 38.64
N ALA A 1019 -7.87 -34.56 38.98
CA ALA A 1019 -7.22 -34.41 40.28
C ALA A 1019 -6.71 -32.99 40.50
N TYR A 1020 -6.21 -32.32 39.45
CA TYR A 1020 -5.82 -30.91 39.49
C TYR A 1020 -7.00 -29.99 39.88
N LEU A 1021 -8.20 -30.30 39.39
CA LEU A 1021 -9.42 -29.54 39.66
C LEU A 1021 -10.11 -29.87 40.99
N GLU A 1022 -9.67 -30.94 41.67
CA GLU A 1022 -10.16 -31.34 42.99
C GLU A 1022 -9.30 -30.81 44.15
N GLN A 1023 -8.10 -30.28 43.88
CA GLN A 1023 -7.28 -29.59 44.89
C GLN A 1023 -8.06 -28.42 45.54
N ASP A 1024 -7.92 -28.20 46.85
CA ASP A 1024 -8.83 -27.30 47.58
C ASP A 1024 -8.74 -25.84 47.13
N TRP A 1025 -7.61 -25.42 46.55
CA TRP A 1025 -7.46 -24.08 45.95
C TRP A 1025 -8.32 -23.90 44.70
N CYS A 1026 -8.47 -24.95 43.88
CA CYS A 1026 -9.42 -25.00 42.76
C CYS A 1026 -10.88 -25.08 43.25
N CYS A 1027 -11.14 -25.78 44.35
CA CYS A 1027 -12.49 -25.93 44.90
C CYS A 1027 -13.05 -24.63 45.50
N ASN A 1028 -12.22 -23.84 46.20
CA ASN A 1028 -12.69 -22.70 46.98
C ASN A 1028 -12.47 -21.33 46.32
N ASN A 1029 -11.43 -21.15 45.49
CA ASN A 1029 -11.05 -19.84 44.94
C ASN A 1029 -10.44 -19.88 43.52
N PHE A 1030 -10.93 -20.76 42.64
CA PHE A 1030 -10.41 -20.97 41.27
C PHE A 1030 -10.12 -19.65 40.51
N ARG A 1031 -11.06 -18.69 40.55
CA ARG A 1031 -10.92 -17.38 39.89
C ARG A 1031 -9.71 -16.58 40.38
N GLN A 1032 -9.43 -16.58 41.70
CA GLN A 1032 -8.29 -15.87 42.26
C GLN A 1032 -6.97 -16.59 41.92
N GLY A 1033 -6.93 -17.93 42.06
CA GLY A 1033 -5.76 -18.72 41.68
C GLY A 1033 -5.38 -18.57 40.20
N LEU A 1034 -6.38 -18.55 39.30
CA LEU A 1034 -6.17 -18.37 37.86
C LEU A 1034 -5.70 -16.94 37.51
N LEU A 1035 -6.22 -15.91 38.20
CA LEU A 1035 -5.75 -14.53 38.03
C LEU A 1035 -4.31 -14.35 38.55
N HIS A 1036 -3.96 -14.95 39.68
CA HIS A 1036 -2.60 -14.90 40.21
C HIS A 1036 -1.61 -15.69 39.34
N LEU A 1037 -2.04 -16.80 38.73
CA LEU A 1037 -1.23 -17.53 37.76
C LEU A 1037 -0.99 -16.73 36.46
N LEU A 1038 -1.97 -15.92 36.03
CA LEU A 1038 -1.82 -14.96 34.93
C LEU A 1038 -0.92 -13.75 35.29
N GLU A 1039 -0.92 -13.34 36.55
CA GLU A 1039 -0.03 -12.30 37.10
C GLU A 1039 1.43 -12.77 37.12
N LEU A 1040 1.68 -14.03 37.53
CA LEU A 1040 3.00 -14.67 37.53
C LEU A 1040 3.52 -15.02 36.12
N CYS A 1041 2.62 -15.32 35.17
CA CYS A 1041 2.97 -15.74 33.81
C CYS A 1041 1.97 -15.18 32.78
N GLN A 1042 2.42 -14.26 31.92
CA GLN A 1042 1.54 -13.56 30.97
C GLN A 1042 0.82 -14.45 29.94
N GLN A 1043 1.33 -15.66 29.65
CA GLN A 1043 0.70 -16.62 28.72
C GLN A 1043 0.93 -18.07 29.20
N PRO A 1044 0.08 -18.61 30.10
CA PRO A 1044 0.12 -20.01 30.47
C PRO A 1044 -0.59 -20.89 29.43
N VAL A 1045 -0.06 -22.09 29.21
CA VAL A 1045 -0.61 -23.11 28.30
C VAL A 1045 -1.31 -24.18 29.13
N LEU A 1046 -2.63 -24.27 28.99
CA LEU A 1046 -3.47 -25.21 29.74
C LEU A 1046 -3.71 -26.46 28.88
N ILE A 1047 -3.25 -27.64 29.31
CA ILE A 1047 -3.51 -28.92 28.63
C ILE A 1047 -4.66 -29.62 29.34
N MET A 1048 -5.77 -29.85 28.62
CA MET A 1048 -6.94 -30.57 29.11
C MET A 1048 -7.07 -31.94 28.43
N LEU A 1049 -7.32 -33.00 29.21
CA LEU A 1049 -7.55 -34.35 28.69
C LEU A 1049 -8.99 -34.52 28.16
N GLU A 1050 -9.16 -35.23 27.04
CA GLU A 1050 -10.46 -35.52 26.43
C GLU A 1050 -11.42 -36.22 27.44
N GLY A 1051 -12.68 -35.80 27.44
CA GLY A 1051 -13.68 -36.22 28.43
C GLY A 1051 -13.74 -35.38 29.71
N GLN A 1052 -12.65 -34.73 30.14
CA GLN A 1052 -12.65 -33.94 31.39
C GLN A 1052 -13.54 -32.70 31.30
N PHE A 1053 -13.61 -32.05 30.14
CA PHE A 1053 -14.54 -30.92 29.91
C PHE A 1053 -16.02 -31.29 30.13
N LYS A 1054 -16.41 -32.57 30.00
CA LYS A 1054 -17.77 -33.01 30.35
C LYS A 1054 -17.97 -33.08 31.87
N ARG A 1055 -16.98 -33.58 32.61
CA ARG A 1055 -17.02 -33.83 34.07
C ARG A 1055 -16.77 -32.59 34.94
N MET A 1056 -16.10 -31.58 34.42
CA MET A 1056 -15.85 -30.31 35.12
C MET A 1056 -17.17 -29.65 35.60
N ARG A 1057 -17.13 -28.94 36.75
CA ARG A 1057 -18.25 -28.15 37.29
C ARG A 1057 -18.66 -27.02 36.34
N PRO A 1058 -19.95 -26.61 36.29
CA PRO A 1058 -20.41 -25.57 35.39
C PRO A 1058 -19.76 -24.21 35.67
N GLU A 1059 -19.56 -23.83 36.94
CA GLU A 1059 -18.93 -22.54 37.31
C GLU A 1059 -17.52 -22.40 36.73
N VAL A 1060 -16.74 -23.50 36.77
CA VAL A 1060 -15.36 -23.53 36.27
C VAL A 1060 -15.31 -23.44 34.73
N LYS A 1061 -16.30 -24.01 34.03
CA LYS A 1061 -16.43 -23.86 32.56
C LYS A 1061 -16.76 -22.44 32.17
N GLU A 1062 -17.66 -21.80 32.90
CA GLU A 1062 -18.06 -20.40 32.68
C GLU A 1062 -16.84 -19.48 32.86
N GLN A 1063 -16.11 -19.61 33.97
CA GLN A 1063 -14.89 -18.83 34.24
C GLN A 1063 -13.76 -19.07 33.23
N LEU A 1064 -13.56 -20.30 32.76
CA LEU A 1064 -12.63 -20.60 31.67
C LEU A 1064 -13.08 -20.00 30.33
N SER A 1065 -14.39 -19.89 30.08
CA SER A 1065 -14.93 -19.27 28.87
C SER A 1065 -14.81 -17.74 28.89
N GLU A 1066 -15.00 -17.09 30.05
CA GLU A 1066 -14.77 -15.65 30.23
C GLU A 1066 -13.30 -15.26 29.95
N LEU A 1067 -12.35 -16.11 30.37
CA LEU A 1067 -10.90 -15.88 30.24
C LEU A 1067 -10.28 -16.54 28.99
N GLN A 1068 -11.08 -17.07 28.07
CA GLN A 1068 -10.62 -17.77 26.86
C GLN A 1068 -9.80 -16.85 25.92
N HIS A 1069 -9.91 -15.52 26.04
CA HIS A 1069 -9.12 -14.57 25.26
C HIS A 1069 -7.69 -14.34 25.80
N SER A 1070 -7.40 -14.71 27.05
CA SER A 1070 -6.07 -14.60 27.69
C SER A 1070 -5.40 -15.95 27.94
N LEU A 1071 -6.15 -17.05 27.90
CA LEU A 1071 -5.67 -18.40 28.21
C LEU A 1071 -5.60 -19.26 26.94
N THR A 1072 -4.47 -19.94 26.71
CA THR A 1072 -4.38 -20.89 25.61
C THR A 1072 -4.67 -22.31 26.10
N VAL A 1073 -5.83 -22.84 25.72
CA VAL A 1073 -6.28 -24.19 26.10
C VAL A 1073 -6.08 -25.18 24.95
N LEU A 1074 -5.28 -26.23 25.18
CA LEU A 1074 -5.06 -27.32 24.25
C LEU A 1074 -5.78 -28.59 24.73
N THR A 1075 -6.55 -29.23 23.84
CA THR A 1075 -7.23 -30.50 24.17
C THR A 1075 -6.42 -31.70 23.70
N TRP A 1076 -6.00 -32.56 24.63
CA TRP A 1076 -5.39 -33.85 24.34
C TRP A 1076 -6.46 -34.89 24.03
N ARG A 1077 -6.48 -35.40 22.80
CA ARG A 1077 -7.48 -36.35 22.29
C ARG A 1077 -6.84 -37.71 21.97
N HIS A 1078 -7.65 -38.73 21.71
CA HIS A 1078 -7.15 -40.03 21.24
C HIS A 1078 -6.22 -39.92 20.01
N ASN A 1079 -6.50 -38.97 19.11
CA ASN A 1079 -5.68 -38.72 17.91
C ASN A 1079 -4.41 -37.87 18.19
N SER A 1080 -4.21 -37.37 19.41
CA SER A 1080 -3.05 -36.54 19.78
C SER A 1080 -1.78 -37.36 20.01
N VAL A 1081 -1.89 -38.68 20.20
CA VAL A 1081 -0.77 -39.60 20.46
C VAL A 1081 0.29 -39.59 19.33
N THR A 1082 -0.12 -39.31 18.09
CA THR A 1082 0.83 -39.21 16.97
C THR A 1082 1.58 -37.86 17.00
N PRO A 1083 2.92 -37.83 16.85
CA PRO A 1083 3.72 -36.58 16.83
C PRO A 1083 3.29 -35.58 15.75
N SER A 1084 2.66 -36.05 14.68
CA SER A 1084 2.15 -35.24 13.57
C SER A 1084 0.75 -34.64 13.79
N SER A 1085 0.14 -34.87 14.96
CA SER A 1085 -1.20 -34.39 15.30
C SER A 1085 -1.30 -32.86 15.38
N ALA A 1086 -2.52 -32.34 15.34
CA ALA A 1086 -2.77 -30.90 15.50
C ALA A 1086 -2.30 -30.39 16.87
N PHE A 1087 -2.47 -31.19 17.93
CA PHE A 1087 -2.07 -30.85 19.30
C PHE A 1087 -0.58 -30.49 19.40
N TRP A 1088 0.33 -31.33 18.89
CA TRP A 1088 1.76 -31.05 18.96
C TRP A 1088 2.18 -29.85 18.10
N LYS A 1089 1.46 -29.60 17.00
CA LYS A 1089 1.71 -28.44 16.13
C LYS A 1089 1.26 -27.13 16.77
N GLU A 1090 0.12 -27.14 17.45
CA GLU A 1090 -0.39 -26.02 18.23
C GLU A 1090 0.50 -25.76 19.45
N LEU A 1091 0.90 -26.80 20.19
CA LEU A 1091 1.86 -26.68 21.29
C LEU A 1091 3.21 -26.13 20.80
N ALA A 1092 3.73 -26.64 19.68
CA ALA A 1092 4.98 -26.15 19.10
C ALA A 1092 4.91 -24.67 18.69
N LEU A 1093 3.75 -24.16 18.24
CA LEU A 1093 3.54 -22.75 17.91
C LEU A 1093 3.59 -21.82 19.13
N LEU A 1094 3.25 -22.33 20.33
CA LEU A 1094 3.20 -21.57 21.59
C LEU A 1094 4.53 -21.59 22.36
N MET A 1095 5.33 -22.64 22.15
CA MET A 1095 6.69 -22.76 22.69
C MET A 1095 7.65 -21.74 22.05
N PRO A 1096 8.66 -21.25 22.80
CA PRO A 1096 9.66 -20.29 22.29
C PRO A 1096 10.43 -20.87 21.10
N ARG A 1097 10.88 -20.01 20.18
CA ARG A 1097 11.59 -20.46 18.96
C ARG A 1097 13.07 -20.77 19.26
N GLN A 1098 13.50 -22.01 19.05
CA GLN A 1098 14.92 -22.37 19.08
C GLN A 1098 15.68 -21.93 17.82
N VAL A 1099 16.99 -21.69 17.97
CA VAL A 1099 17.92 -21.40 16.88
C VAL A 1099 18.64 -22.71 16.49
N PRO A 1100 18.39 -23.28 15.30
CA PRO A 1100 19.09 -24.49 14.87
C PRO A 1100 20.52 -24.13 14.43
N PHE A 1101 21.50 -24.38 15.29
CA PHE A 1101 22.92 -24.36 14.92
C PHE A 1101 23.34 -25.72 14.37
N HIS A 1102 24.07 -25.74 13.25
CA HIS A 1102 24.67 -26.96 12.74
C HIS A 1102 25.75 -27.47 13.72
N THR A 1103 25.58 -28.71 14.17
CA THR A 1103 26.41 -29.33 15.20
C THR A 1103 27.83 -29.63 14.69
N GLY A 1104 28.76 -28.74 15.05
CA GLY A 1104 30.21 -28.92 14.89
C GLY A 1104 30.95 -28.45 16.14
N TYR A 1105 31.04 -29.32 17.16
CA TYR A 1105 31.92 -29.16 18.34
C TYR A 1105 31.93 -27.77 19.02
N ALA A 1106 30.75 -27.31 19.45
CA ALA A 1106 30.62 -26.31 20.52
C ALA A 1106 29.36 -26.59 21.34
N GLY A 1107 29.42 -26.36 22.65
CA GLY A 1107 28.22 -26.37 23.50
C GLY A 1107 27.26 -25.24 23.13
N ASN A 1108 26.01 -25.33 23.59
CA ASN A 1108 24.99 -24.32 23.28
C ASN A 1108 25.46 -22.93 23.78
N PRO A 1109 25.67 -21.92 22.90
CA PRO A 1109 26.28 -20.65 23.31
C PRO A 1109 25.46 -19.88 24.35
N GLN A 1110 24.17 -20.21 24.52
CA GLN A 1110 23.32 -19.72 25.62
C GLN A 1110 23.88 -20.01 27.02
N THR A 1111 24.64 -21.11 27.22
CA THR A 1111 25.19 -21.50 28.53
C THR A 1111 26.71 -21.30 28.64
N VAL A 1112 27.42 -21.12 27.52
CA VAL A 1112 28.89 -20.98 27.48
C VAL A 1112 29.39 -19.69 28.14
N LEU A 1113 28.53 -18.68 28.30
CA LEU A 1113 28.82 -17.43 29.00
C LEU A 1113 28.47 -17.44 30.50
N GLN A 1114 28.11 -18.61 31.05
CA GLN A 1114 27.64 -18.74 32.44
C GLN A 1114 28.57 -19.60 33.33
N ASP A 1115 29.73 -19.99 32.81
CA ASP A 1115 30.84 -20.60 33.57
C ASP A 1115 31.73 -19.54 34.26
N ASP A 1116 31.35 -18.26 34.24
CA ASP A 1116 31.96 -17.24 35.09
C ASP A 1116 31.55 -17.50 36.54
N LYS A 1117 32.52 -17.93 37.35
CA LYS A 1117 32.28 -18.45 38.71
C LYS A 1117 31.97 -17.35 39.71
N ASP A 1118 30.72 -16.90 39.75
CA ASP A 1118 30.18 -16.24 40.93
C ASP A 1118 29.91 -17.30 42.04
N PRO A 1119 30.60 -17.26 43.19
CA PRO A 1119 30.46 -18.26 44.25
C PRO A 1119 29.14 -18.12 45.05
N MET A 1120 28.21 -17.29 44.59
CA MET A 1120 26.96 -16.96 45.28
C MET A 1120 25.72 -17.68 44.71
N LEU A 1121 25.92 -18.58 43.72
CA LEU A 1121 24.84 -19.29 43.00
C LEU A 1121 25.11 -20.80 42.85
N THR A 1122 25.76 -21.44 43.83
CA THR A 1122 25.85 -22.91 43.91
C THR A 1122 24.54 -23.55 44.35
N LEU A 1123 24.27 -24.76 43.86
CA LEU A 1123 22.95 -25.42 43.97
C LEU A 1123 22.69 -26.14 45.31
N GLU A 1124 23.67 -26.20 46.21
CA GLU A 1124 23.61 -26.90 47.51
C GLU A 1124 24.26 -26.02 48.60
N PRO A 1125 23.57 -25.73 49.74
CA PRO A 1125 24.11 -24.92 50.82
C PRO A 1125 24.66 -25.81 51.96
N ASP A 1126 25.87 -26.35 51.79
CA ASP A 1126 26.59 -27.03 52.88
C ASP A 1126 27.11 -26.03 53.91
N TYR A 1127 26.27 -25.67 54.89
CA TYR A 1127 26.65 -24.82 56.02
C TYR A 1127 26.30 -25.43 57.40
N PHE A 1128 26.51 -26.74 57.55
CA PHE A 1128 26.64 -27.39 58.86
C PHE A 1128 27.69 -28.51 58.85
N ASN A 1129 28.98 -28.13 58.83
CA ASN A 1129 30.03 -28.91 59.51
C ASN A 1129 31.30 -28.07 59.74
N CYS A 1130 31.75 -28.01 61.00
CA CYS A 1130 32.96 -27.30 61.38
C CYS A 1130 34.18 -28.23 61.39
N ARG A 1131 35.23 -27.95 60.58
CA ARG A 1131 36.65 -27.94 61.02
C ARG A 1131 37.69 -27.73 59.89
N ALA A 1132 38.65 -26.87 60.22
CA ALA A 1132 40.11 -26.89 59.96
C ALA A 1132 40.68 -27.23 58.56
N ASP A 1133 41.56 -26.33 58.11
CA ASP A 1133 42.41 -26.39 56.90
C ASP A 1133 43.38 -27.59 56.87
N VAL A 1134 43.78 -28.02 55.65
CA VAL A 1134 45.20 -27.93 55.20
C VAL A 1134 45.29 -27.85 53.66
N ASP A 1135 46.18 -27.00 53.16
CA ASP A 1135 46.79 -27.01 51.81
C ASP A 1135 47.93 -28.08 51.75
N PRO A 1136 48.71 -28.31 50.66
CA PRO A 1136 48.55 -27.98 49.23
C PRO A 1136 48.92 -29.13 48.25
N ALA A 1137 48.96 -28.79 46.94
CA ALA A 1137 49.76 -29.43 45.86
C ALA A 1137 49.33 -30.78 45.23
N GLY A 1138 49.41 -30.86 43.89
CA GLY A 1138 49.24 -32.09 43.11
C GLY A 1138 49.13 -31.84 41.59
N ASP A 1139 50.18 -32.16 40.84
CA ASP A 1139 50.31 -31.98 39.37
C ASP A 1139 49.86 -33.24 38.58
N LEU A 1140 49.73 -33.13 37.25
CA LEU A 1140 49.47 -34.20 36.26
C LEU A 1140 48.03 -34.80 36.26
N GLY A 1141 47.41 -35.26 35.17
CA GLY A 1141 47.76 -35.24 33.74
C GLY A 1141 47.11 -36.39 32.93
N ILE A 1142 46.51 -36.07 31.77
CA ILE A 1142 46.39 -36.91 30.54
C ILE A 1142 45.28 -38.03 30.41
N ARG A 1143 44.66 -38.10 29.19
CA ARG A 1143 43.85 -39.17 28.49
C ARG A 1143 42.39 -39.44 28.93
N VAL A 1144 41.31 -39.36 28.13
CA VAL A 1144 41.02 -39.55 26.67
C VAL A 1144 41.24 -41.01 26.18
N PRO A 1145 40.30 -41.70 25.45
CA PRO A 1145 38.82 -41.78 25.50
C PRO A 1145 38.27 -43.26 25.33
N VAL A 1146 36.99 -43.47 24.93
CA VAL A 1146 36.43 -44.52 23.97
C VAL A 1146 35.12 -45.28 24.36
N TYR A 1147 34.03 -44.98 23.63
CA TYR A 1147 32.91 -45.81 23.07
C TYR A 1147 31.84 -46.59 23.90
N LYS A 1148 30.58 -46.12 23.74
CA LYS A 1148 29.39 -46.79 23.09
C LYS A 1148 28.80 -48.16 23.57
N ALA A 1149 27.63 -48.07 24.21
CA ALA A 1149 26.33 -48.76 23.96
C ALA A 1149 26.14 -50.31 24.03
N LEU A 1150 25.13 -50.78 24.80
CA LEU A 1150 23.90 -51.46 24.30
C LEU A 1150 22.81 -51.64 25.40
N ALA A 1151 21.65 -52.25 25.09
CA ALA A 1151 20.42 -52.30 25.91
C ALA A 1151 19.86 -53.72 26.19
N CYS A 1152 19.03 -53.92 27.24
CA CYS A 1152 17.77 -54.73 27.20
C CYS A 1152 17.01 -54.99 28.54
N LYS A 1153 15.66 -55.03 28.43
CA LYS A 1153 14.64 -55.92 29.07
C LYS A 1153 14.32 -55.89 30.60
N ALA A 1154 13.02 -56.10 30.89
CA ALA A 1154 12.39 -56.32 32.22
C ALA A 1154 12.03 -57.82 32.45
N PRO A 1155 11.58 -58.28 33.66
CA PRO A 1155 10.12 -58.30 33.99
C PRO A 1155 9.64 -58.33 35.50
N VAL A 1156 8.60 -57.55 35.82
CA VAL A 1156 7.26 -57.91 36.41
C VAL A 1156 7.05 -58.73 37.74
N LEU A 1157 6.37 -58.08 38.74
CA LEU A 1157 5.47 -58.56 39.87
C LEU A 1157 6.02 -59.30 41.13
N PRO A 1158 5.30 -59.32 42.31
CA PRO A 1158 4.21 -58.46 42.86
C PRO A 1158 4.41 -57.98 44.36
N ALA A 1159 3.35 -57.45 45.01
CA ALA A 1159 3.38 -56.61 46.23
C ALA A 1159 2.80 -57.21 47.55
N ALA A 1160 3.01 -56.54 48.71
CA ALA A 1160 2.28 -56.64 50.00
C ALA A 1160 2.60 -55.41 50.94
N PRO A 1161 1.89 -55.13 52.07
CA PRO A 1161 1.39 -53.74 52.31
C PRO A 1161 1.61 -53.04 53.69
N ILE A 1162 1.33 -51.72 53.65
CA ILE A 1162 0.92 -50.69 54.65
C ILE A 1162 0.59 -51.10 56.11
N THR A 1163 1.05 -50.27 57.08
CA THR A 1163 0.30 -49.90 58.31
C THR A 1163 0.49 -48.41 58.68
N ALA A 1164 -0.43 -47.85 59.48
CA ALA A 1164 -0.65 -46.41 59.68
C ALA A 1164 -0.45 -45.92 61.14
N ALA A 1165 -0.44 -44.59 61.34
CA ALA A 1165 -0.58 -43.94 62.64
C ALA A 1165 -1.28 -42.55 62.51
N GLU A 1166 -2.10 -42.19 63.51
CA GLU A 1166 -2.96 -40.99 63.55
C GLU A 1166 -2.38 -39.83 64.40
N PRO A 1167 -2.95 -38.59 64.34
CA PRO A 1167 -2.29 -37.36 64.77
C PRO A 1167 -2.76 -36.77 66.12
N LYS A 1168 -2.06 -35.73 66.61
CA LYS A 1168 -2.60 -34.71 67.55
C LYS A 1168 -2.01 -33.31 67.30
N PRO A 1169 -2.70 -32.22 67.72
CA PRO A 1169 -2.53 -30.87 67.16
C PRO A 1169 -1.75 -29.89 68.06
N SER A 1170 -1.55 -28.67 67.55
CA SER A 1170 -0.99 -27.52 68.27
C SER A 1170 -2.00 -26.38 68.42
N ASP A 1171 -2.30 -25.99 69.66
CA ASP A 1171 -2.81 -24.65 69.97
C ASP A 1171 -1.63 -23.66 70.06
N ILE A 1172 -1.81 -22.42 69.60
CA ILE A 1172 -1.33 -21.19 70.24
C ILE A 1172 -2.09 -20.00 69.63
N ASP A 1173 -2.51 -19.09 70.50
CA ASP A 1173 -3.46 -18.01 70.21
C ASP A 1173 -2.79 -16.77 69.57
N VAL A 1174 -3.56 -16.04 68.77
CA VAL A 1174 -3.14 -14.82 68.07
C VAL A 1174 -3.74 -13.61 68.78
N SER A 1175 -2.99 -13.03 69.71
CA SER A 1175 -3.26 -11.67 70.19
C SER A 1175 -2.01 -11.00 70.77
N ASP A 1176 -1.41 -10.11 69.96
CA ASP A 1176 -1.14 -8.70 70.30
C ASP A 1176 0.10 -8.13 69.58
N LEU A 1177 -0.02 -7.90 68.27
CA LEU A 1177 0.83 -6.95 67.55
C LEU A 1177 0.06 -6.36 66.36
N GLY A 1178 -0.89 -5.49 66.68
CA GLY A 1178 -1.60 -4.70 65.68
C GLY A 1178 -0.71 -3.68 64.98
N SER A 1179 -1.13 -3.27 63.78
CA SER A 1179 -0.55 -2.19 62.96
C SER A 1179 0.81 -2.47 62.27
N ARG A 1180 0.73 -2.97 61.02
CA ARG A 1180 1.38 -2.31 59.88
C ARG A 1180 0.81 -2.78 58.54
N ASN A 1181 0.41 -1.80 57.73
CA ASN A 1181 -0.14 -2.02 56.39
C ASN A 1181 1.02 -2.01 55.39
N TYR A 1182 1.37 -3.18 54.82
CA TYR A 1182 2.45 -3.31 53.84
C TYR A 1182 1.92 -3.32 52.40
N GLY A 1183 1.46 -2.16 51.95
CA GLY A 1183 1.34 -1.85 50.53
C GLY A 1183 2.64 -1.25 50.00
N ALA A 1184 3.15 -1.81 48.89
CA ALA A 1184 4.24 -1.31 48.05
C ALA A 1184 5.65 -1.13 48.70
N ARG A 1185 6.57 -2.05 48.37
CA ARG A 1185 7.99 -1.73 48.11
C ARG A 1185 8.70 -2.88 47.40
N SER A 1186 9.03 -2.68 46.12
CA SER A 1186 9.97 -3.50 45.36
C SER A 1186 11.06 -2.58 44.81
N ASP A 1187 11.98 -2.17 45.68
CA ASP A 1187 13.07 -1.27 45.34
C ASP A 1187 14.30 -1.60 46.20
N PHE A 1188 15.46 -1.66 45.53
CA PHE A 1188 16.83 -1.84 46.03
C PHE A 1188 17.34 -3.22 46.48
N TYR A 1189 18.45 -3.62 45.84
CA TYR A 1189 19.72 -3.69 46.55
C TYR A 1189 20.86 -3.02 45.75
N CYS A 1190 21.58 -2.11 46.40
CA CYS A 1190 23.02 -1.89 46.30
C CYS A 1190 23.46 -1.08 47.53
N LEU A 1191 24.30 -1.67 48.38
CA LEU A 1191 24.87 -1.06 49.59
C LEU A 1191 26.37 -0.80 49.39
N VAL A 1192 26.84 0.35 49.87
CA VAL A 1192 28.20 0.72 50.36
C VAL A 1192 28.01 2.16 50.90
N THR A 1193 27.84 2.47 52.19
CA THR A 1193 28.86 2.65 53.28
C THR A 1193 30.05 3.53 52.83
N GLU A 1194 30.53 4.58 53.52
CA GLU A 1194 30.70 4.83 54.96
C GLU A 1194 30.66 6.36 55.29
N ASP A 1195 30.34 6.68 56.54
CA ASP A 1195 30.89 7.72 57.45
C ASP A 1195 31.27 9.14 56.94
N ILE A 1196 30.45 10.14 57.31
CA ILE A 1196 30.64 11.09 58.47
C ILE A 1196 29.42 12.03 58.58
#